data_AF-D3BFE4-F1
#
_entry.id   AF-D3BFE4-F1
#
_cell.length_a   1.000
_cell.length_b   1.000
_cell.length_c   1.000
_cell.angle_alpha   90.00
_cell.angle_beta   90.00
_cell.angle_gamma   90.00
#
_symmetry.space_group_name_H-M   'P 1'
#
loop_
_entity.id
_entity.type
_entity.pdbx_description
1 polymer ?
#
loop_
_entity_poly.entity_id
_entity_poly.type
_entity_poly.pdbx_seq_one_letter_code
_entity_poly.pdbx_strand_id
1 'polypeptide(L)'
;MADDNTKVALATIEASRLSTYLKDKCIDILKKSKDKATYIINAYGAADARTPDRLDKYLNKMITDAVESFPRKSLGSEIEKVMESMKKSKFDGPIVSLPRDPLSALISSRMRFEFTDDNTLKLVNRDITNKLHTFIKSNYRNSRGVYIQGPQGVGKSHSIYQIVVKLRVEAPNNRVIYIQDCANWTAGDPYLFFVEALETGFGLAGDSFIRDTYYSIINEEQLYLFMDQLSVYCNDQDLCVYFIFDQHNSLTNSQRTSCPFSIVESYLVNNIRWCNNLVVVSGSAKNNYYLKVAKDNEWPVFYFFDGFCDNEFKEWVEIHKQDLGNLTSSDIQTIKDLTNFFPIELKYILDEQKKQQNQQSQSQSQSQSQSQSQSQSQSQSQSQSQSQSQSQSQSQVQEQTQGSTFNNVLTSYKSWRKSLITQQDNYFSKEFLTTDILHKDYRRAIVFMQHNVPVTDESIFLNQLLLYKSQEDLILPLFPLVRDILIKRYMTPTHLVVQEFYQSVFSKKISLTKDAVGRILEKYLIDTLLEHNLLQVQPSQVTETDDRKGVTCYKFTLCSQVVFAWDIVQYIVAQNDLSQIDWSKPSLIILRAYNYKVADWFFWNPSSKTLSAFQVTIGSKHASKWAESGLRTQFQNSCHFTKDIFVWIVKNDFDYKQKHFINQYFITIPELANNRIALFLHLVTWWHLDFLIGKSIDVHVVGELRECVAFDGT
;
A
#
# COMPACT_ATOMS: atom_id res chain seq x y z
N MET A 1 3.88 -38.00 -62.10
CA MET A 1 4.14 -37.38 -60.78
C MET A 1 3.19 -36.22 -60.65
N ALA A 2 2.20 -36.30 -59.75
CA ALA A 2 1.29 -35.18 -59.51
C ALA A 2 1.99 -34.14 -58.62
N ASP A 3 1.72 -32.85 -58.84
CA ASP A 3 2.27 -31.77 -58.01
C ASP A 3 1.72 -31.84 -56.57
N ASP A 4 2.40 -31.15 -55.64
CA ASP A 4 2.07 -31.24 -54.23
C ASP A 4 0.69 -30.65 -53.88
N ASN A 5 0.16 -29.75 -54.72
CA ASN A 5 -1.20 -29.24 -54.57
C ASN A 5 -2.25 -30.30 -54.97
N THR A 6 -1.94 -31.13 -55.96
CA THR A 6 -2.78 -32.23 -56.43
C THR A 6 -2.85 -33.38 -55.42
N LYS A 7 -1.75 -33.66 -54.71
CA LYS A 7 -1.72 -34.65 -53.61
C LYS A 7 -2.51 -34.19 -52.39
N VAL A 8 -2.43 -32.89 -52.04
CA VAL A 8 -3.23 -32.28 -50.97
C VAL A 8 -4.73 -32.29 -51.33
N ALA A 9 -5.08 -32.04 -52.60
CA ALA A 9 -6.45 -32.13 -53.08
C ALA A 9 -7.01 -33.56 -53.02
N LEU A 10 -6.23 -34.57 -53.43
CA LEU A 10 -6.60 -35.99 -53.35
C LEU A 10 -6.80 -36.46 -51.90
N ALA A 11 -5.91 -36.07 -50.98
CA ALA A 11 -6.05 -36.38 -49.55
C ALA A 11 -7.26 -35.68 -48.91
N THR A 12 -7.60 -34.48 -49.35
CA THR A 12 -8.81 -33.76 -48.91
C THR A 12 -10.09 -34.41 -49.41
N ILE A 13 -10.07 -34.96 -50.64
CA ILE A 13 -11.17 -35.73 -51.22
C ILE A 13 -11.34 -37.08 -50.51
N GLU A 14 -10.27 -37.77 -50.12
CA GLU A 14 -10.38 -39.01 -49.34
C GLU A 14 -10.82 -38.76 -47.88
N ALA A 15 -10.34 -37.68 -47.25
CA ALA A 15 -10.80 -37.26 -45.93
C ALA A 15 -12.28 -36.82 -45.93
N SER A 16 -12.83 -36.48 -47.10
CA SER A 16 -14.24 -36.12 -47.24
C SER A 16 -15.23 -37.28 -47.06
N ARG A 17 -14.72 -38.53 -47.03
CA ARG A 17 -15.47 -39.76 -46.78
C ARG A 17 -15.46 -40.23 -45.30
N LEU A 18 -14.77 -39.50 -44.42
CA LEU A 18 -14.73 -39.77 -42.98
C LEU A 18 -15.91 -39.09 -42.25
N SER A 19 -16.23 -39.57 -41.05
CA SER A 19 -17.22 -38.93 -40.18
C SER A 19 -16.81 -37.48 -39.86
N THR A 20 -17.81 -36.60 -39.71
CA THR A 20 -17.64 -35.14 -39.61
C THR A 20 -16.61 -34.72 -38.55
N TYR A 21 -16.53 -35.45 -37.44
CA TYR A 21 -15.62 -35.20 -36.32
C TYR A 21 -14.14 -35.45 -36.64
N LEU A 22 -13.82 -36.51 -37.42
CA LEU A 22 -12.44 -36.85 -37.79
C LEU A 22 -11.90 -35.92 -38.88
N LYS A 23 -12.81 -35.41 -39.71
CA LYS A 23 -12.51 -34.47 -40.80
C LYS A 23 -11.95 -33.15 -40.28
N ASP A 24 -12.53 -32.60 -39.21
CA ASP A 24 -12.12 -31.32 -38.65
C ASP A 24 -10.77 -31.40 -37.91
N LYS A 25 -10.49 -32.52 -37.24
CA LYS A 25 -9.23 -32.75 -36.51
C LYS A 25 -8.03 -32.93 -37.44
N CYS A 26 -8.20 -33.68 -38.54
CA CYS A 26 -7.17 -33.84 -39.55
C CYS A 26 -6.88 -32.52 -40.30
N ILE A 27 -7.93 -31.74 -40.61
CA ILE A 27 -7.78 -30.43 -41.26
C ILE A 27 -7.02 -29.44 -40.37
N ASP A 28 -7.25 -29.46 -39.05
CA ASP A 28 -6.57 -28.55 -38.11
C ASP A 28 -5.08 -28.89 -37.93
N ILE A 29 -4.73 -30.19 -37.91
CA ILE A 29 -3.33 -30.66 -37.87
C ILE A 29 -2.58 -30.30 -39.16
N LEU A 30 -3.23 -30.50 -40.32
CA LEU A 30 -2.65 -30.18 -41.63
C LEU A 30 -2.45 -28.66 -41.85
N LYS A 31 -3.30 -27.82 -41.23
CA LYS A 31 -3.17 -26.36 -41.28
C LYS A 31 -2.00 -25.82 -40.43
N LYS A 32 -1.58 -26.53 -39.38
CA LYS A 32 -0.60 -26.03 -38.39
C LYS A 32 0.85 -26.35 -38.72
N SER A 33 1.17 -27.28 -39.64
CA SER A 33 2.56 -27.56 -40.01
C SER A 33 2.71 -28.21 -41.39
N LYS A 34 3.22 -27.42 -42.36
CA LYS A 34 3.46 -27.84 -43.74
C LYS A 34 4.56 -28.91 -43.86
N ASP A 35 5.57 -28.84 -42.99
CA ASP A 35 6.72 -29.76 -43.01
C ASP A 35 6.41 -31.11 -42.35
N LYS A 36 5.55 -31.13 -41.33
CA LYS A 36 5.10 -32.38 -40.68
C LYS A 36 4.11 -33.18 -41.53
N ALA A 37 3.25 -32.51 -42.30
CA ALA A 37 2.38 -33.17 -43.28
C ALA A 37 3.19 -33.93 -44.34
N THR A 38 4.31 -33.35 -44.79
CA THR A 38 5.22 -33.96 -45.77
C THR A 38 5.97 -35.17 -45.20
N TYR A 39 6.40 -35.11 -43.93
CA TYR A 39 7.01 -36.25 -43.24
C TYR A 39 6.05 -37.44 -43.09
N ILE A 40 4.79 -37.17 -42.74
CA ILE A 40 3.75 -38.20 -42.55
C ILE A 40 3.41 -38.91 -43.87
N ILE A 41 3.30 -38.16 -44.97
CA ILE A 41 3.00 -38.70 -46.30
C ILE A 41 4.17 -39.53 -46.85
N ASN A 42 5.41 -39.12 -46.56
CA ASN A 42 6.61 -39.82 -47.04
C ASN A 42 6.96 -41.07 -46.23
N ALA A 43 6.61 -41.12 -44.94
CA ALA A 43 6.94 -42.26 -44.08
C ALA A 43 6.04 -43.50 -44.28
N TYR A 44 4.80 -43.33 -44.77
CA TYR A 44 3.81 -44.43 -44.78
C TYR A 44 2.86 -44.40 -46.00
N GLY A 45 3.43 -44.55 -47.20
CA GLY A 45 2.75 -44.37 -48.50
C GLY A 45 1.34 -44.97 -48.66
N ALA A 46 0.59 -44.41 -49.61
CA ALA A 46 -0.87 -44.57 -49.84
C ALA A 46 -1.42 -46.00 -50.06
N ALA A 47 -0.63 -47.06 -49.98
CA ALA A 47 -1.03 -48.40 -50.38
C ALA A 47 -1.71 -49.24 -49.27
N ASP A 48 -1.45 -48.98 -47.99
CA ASP A 48 -1.81 -49.89 -46.88
C ASP A 48 -3.14 -49.60 -46.15
N ALA A 49 -3.85 -48.54 -46.52
CA ALA A 49 -5.05 -48.03 -45.83
C ALA A 49 -6.39 -48.66 -46.29
N ARG A 50 -6.40 -49.84 -46.91
CA ARG A 50 -7.57 -50.35 -47.66
C ARG A 50 -8.69 -51.03 -46.85
N THR A 51 -8.66 -51.00 -45.51
CA THR A 51 -9.77 -51.55 -44.70
C THR A 51 -10.11 -50.63 -43.52
N PRO A 52 -11.42 -50.38 -43.23
CA PRO A 52 -11.86 -49.46 -42.17
C PRO A 52 -11.26 -49.78 -40.79
N ASP A 53 -11.23 -51.05 -40.38
CA ASP A 53 -10.69 -51.47 -39.08
C ASP A 53 -9.18 -51.21 -38.94
N ARG A 54 -8.44 -51.29 -40.05
CA ARG A 54 -7.00 -50.97 -40.05
C ARG A 54 -6.77 -49.47 -40.03
N LEU A 55 -7.63 -48.68 -40.67
CA LEU A 55 -7.56 -47.22 -40.67
C LEU A 55 -7.83 -46.65 -39.28
N ASP A 56 -8.80 -47.19 -38.52
CA ASP A 56 -9.05 -46.80 -37.12
C ASP A 56 -7.90 -47.17 -36.19
N LYS A 57 -7.31 -48.38 -36.36
CA LYS A 57 -6.10 -48.76 -35.62
C LYS A 57 -4.90 -47.88 -35.99
N TYR A 58 -4.81 -47.46 -37.25
CA TYR A 58 -3.77 -46.56 -37.76
C TYR A 58 -3.93 -45.14 -37.22
N LEU A 59 -5.15 -44.60 -37.23
CA LEU A 59 -5.45 -43.27 -36.70
C LEU A 59 -5.25 -43.23 -35.19
N ASN A 60 -5.64 -44.27 -34.46
CA ASN A 60 -5.39 -44.34 -33.02
C ASN A 60 -3.90 -44.41 -32.71
N LYS A 61 -3.11 -45.16 -33.50
CA LYS A 61 -1.66 -45.17 -33.37
C LYS A 61 -1.04 -43.81 -33.75
N MET A 62 -1.51 -43.15 -34.81
CA MET A 62 -1.06 -41.81 -35.19
C MET A 62 -1.43 -40.73 -34.17
N ILE A 63 -2.60 -40.82 -33.54
CA ILE A 63 -2.99 -39.93 -32.44
C ILE A 63 -2.12 -40.22 -31.21
N THR A 64 -1.85 -41.49 -30.89
CA THR A 64 -0.95 -41.88 -29.79
C THR A 64 0.47 -41.37 -30.03
N ASP A 65 1.04 -41.63 -31.20
CA ASP A 65 2.38 -41.19 -31.59
C ASP A 65 2.44 -39.65 -31.72
N ALA A 66 1.36 -38.97 -32.12
CA ALA A 66 1.27 -37.50 -32.15
C ALA A 66 1.16 -36.90 -30.74
N VAL A 67 0.44 -37.55 -29.82
CA VAL A 67 0.35 -37.17 -28.40
C VAL A 67 1.69 -37.42 -27.69
N GLU A 68 2.42 -38.48 -28.06
CA GLU A 68 3.76 -38.78 -27.55
C GLU A 68 4.86 -37.90 -28.18
N SER A 69 4.66 -37.40 -29.40
CA SER A 69 5.61 -36.55 -30.14
C SER A 69 5.32 -35.04 -30.08
N PHE A 70 4.24 -34.62 -29.40
CA PHE A 70 4.24 -33.27 -28.81
C PHE A 70 5.48 -33.19 -27.92
N PRO A 71 6.31 -32.14 -28.03
CA PRO A 71 7.52 -32.07 -27.23
C PRO A 71 7.09 -31.89 -25.77
N ARG A 72 6.90 -33.02 -25.06
CA ARG A 72 7.06 -33.15 -23.62
C ARG A 72 8.53 -32.89 -23.32
N LYS A 73 9.01 -31.66 -23.55
CA LYS A 73 10.28 -31.20 -23.00
C LYS A 73 10.08 -31.11 -21.48
N SER A 74 10.23 -32.26 -20.85
CA SER A 74 10.90 -32.47 -19.57
C SER A 74 10.39 -31.75 -18.32
N LEU A 75 9.11 -31.41 -18.19
CA LEU A 75 8.55 -30.93 -16.91
C LEU A 75 8.86 -31.93 -15.78
N GLY A 76 8.72 -33.24 -16.02
CA GLY A 76 9.05 -34.28 -15.05
C GLY A 76 10.52 -34.24 -14.55
N SER A 77 11.50 -34.09 -15.45
CA SER A 77 12.92 -34.04 -15.03
C SER A 77 13.30 -32.71 -14.37
N GLU A 78 12.55 -31.64 -14.65
CA GLU A 78 12.72 -30.34 -14.02
C GLU A 78 12.10 -30.33 -12.61
N ILE A 79 10.92 -30.96 -12.44
CA ILE A 79 10.25 -31.18 -11.16
C ILE A 79 11.17 -31.89 -10.15
N GLU A 80 11.85 -32.97 -10.56
CA GLU A 80 12.74 -33.71 -9.66
C GLU A 80 13.91 -32.84 -9.14
N LYS A 81 14.56 -32.07 -10.04
CA LYS A 81 15.65 -31.16 -9.67
C LYS A 81 15.17 -30.05 -8.74
N VAL A 82 14.01 -29.47 -9.03
CA VAL A 82 13.44 -28.38 -8.23
C VAL A 82 12.97 -28.89 -6.86
N MET A 83 12.37 -30.08 -6.78
CA MET A 83 11.96 -30.72 -5.53
C MET A 83 13.15 -30.86 -4.57
N GLU A 84 14.29 -31.35 -5.05
CA GLU A 84 15.50 -31.49 -4.23
C GLU A 84 16.06 -30.14 -3.76
N SER A 85 15.93 -29.10 -4.59
CA SER A 85 16.30 -27.74 -4.21
C SER A 85 15.36 -27.16 -3.13
N MET A 86 14.04 -27.38 -3.26
CA MET A 86 13.05 -26.93 -2.27
C MET A 86 13.29 -27.56 -0.90
N LYS A 87 13.64 -28.84 -0.84
CA LYS A 87 13.96 -29.55 0.41
C LYS A 87 15.18 -28.96 1.14
N LYS A 88 16.07 -28.26 0.42
CA LYS A 88 17.27 -27.61 0.97
C LYS A 88 17.00 -26.17 1.45
N SER A 89 15.84 -25.59 1.12
CA SER A 89 15.47 -24.24 1.56
C SER A 89 15.32 -24.18 3.08
N LYS A 90 15.90 -23.12 3.69
CA LYS A 90 15.79 -22.85 5.13
C LYS A 90 14.82 -21.70 5.38
N PHE A 91 13.89 -21.87 6.30
CA PHE A 91 12.82 -20.90 6.58
C PHE A 91 12.99 -20.14 7.90
N ASP A 92 14.00 -20.51 8.72
CA ASP A 92 14.19 -19.94 10.06
C ASP A 92 15.17 -18.74 10.06
N GLY A 93 15.85 -18.50 8.94
CA GLY A 93 16.76 -17.37 8.79
C GLY A 93 16.04 -16.04 8.48
N PRO A 94 16.75 -14.90 8.61
CA PRO A 94 16.21 -13.59 8.26
C PRO A 94 16.02 -13.41 6.74
N ILE A 95 16.78 -14.16 5.93
CA ILE A 95 16.68 -14.20 4.48
C ILE A 95 16.41 -15.65 4.07
N VAL A 96 15.42 -15.86 3.22
CA VAL A 96 15.03 -17.15 2.64
C VAL A 96 15.41 -17.17 1.18
N SER A 97 16.05 -18.26 0.73
CA SER A 97 16.36 -18.50 -0.68
C SER A 97 15.53 -19.67 -1.21
N LEU A 98 14.75 -19.40 -2.25
CA LEU A 98 13.77 -20.34 -2.80
C LEU A 98 14.05 -20.61 -4.28
N PRO A 99 13.99 -21.87 -4.75
CA PRO A 99 14.19 -22.16 -6.18
C PRO A 99 13.00 -21.67 -7.01
N ARG A 100 13.22 -21.39 -8.29
CA ARG A 100 12.16 -21.13 -9.26
C ARG A 100 11.15 -22.27 -9.32
N ASP A 101 9.86 -21.92 -9.37
CA ASP A 101 8.77 -22.89 -9.54
C ASP A 101 8.71 -23.34 -11.02
N PRO A 102 8.55 -24.64 -11.31
CA PRO A 102 8.54 -25.13 -12.70
C PRO A 102 7.47 -24.46 -13.56
N LEU A 103 6.28 -24.18 -12.99
CA LEU A 103 5.21 -23.50 -13.70
C LEU A 103 5.61 -22.04 -14.04
N SER A 104 6.44 -21.40 -13.22
CA SER A 104 6.99 -20.08 -13.53
C SER A 104 7.94 -20.08 -14.73
N ALA A 105 8.65 -21.18 -14.98
CA ALA A 105 9.59 -21.29 -16.09
C ALA A 105 8.89 -21.40 -17.45
N LEU A 106 7.65 -21.92 -17.46
CA LEU A 106 6.82 -22.05 -18.66
C LEU A 106 6.24 -20.72 -19.16
N ILE A 107 6.30 -19.67 -18.34
CA ILE A 107 5.63 -18.39 -18.61
C ILE A 107 6.68 -17.34 -19.05
N SER A 108 6.65 -16.96 -20.34
CA SER A 108 7.65 -16.08 -20.95
C SER A 108 7.33 -14.58 -20.94
N SER A 109 6.07 -14.20 -20.74
CA SER A 109 5.61 -12.83 -21.05
C SER A 109 5.65 -11.86 -19.86
N ARG A 110 5.73 -12.36 -18.61
CA ARG A 110 5.69 -11.51 -17.41
C ARG A 110 6.44 -12.15 -16.23
N MET A 111 7.69 -11.75 -16.00
CA MET A 111 8.46 -12.22 -14.84
C MET A 111 7.99 -11.49 -13.57
N ARG A 112 7.26 -12.21 -12.71
CA ARG A 112 6.74 -11.69 -11.42
C ARG A 112 7.82 -11.59 -10.35
N PHE A 113 8.81 -12.48 -10.42
CA PHE A 113 9.87 -12.62 -9.46
C PHE A 113 11.21 -12.41 -10.16
N GLU A 114 12.14 -11.76 -9.46
CA GLU A 114 13.51 -11.56 -9.94
C GLU A 114 14.38 -12.68 -9.37
N PHE A 115 14.58 -13.71 -10.18
CA PHE A 115 15.48 -14.80 -9.84
C PHE A 115 16.93 -14.40 -10.13
N THR A 116 17.83 -14.75 -9.23
CA THR A 116 19.29 -14.62 -9.42
C THR A 116 19.81 -15.64 -10.44
N ASP A 117 21.08 -15.50 -10.84
CA ASP A 117 21.72 -16.35 -11.85
C ASP A 117 21.74 -17.84 -11.47
N ASP A 118 21.71 -18.16 -10.17
CA ASP A 118 21.57 -19.51 -9.63
C ASP A 118 20.12 -20.03 -9.63
N ASN A 119 19.20 -19.31 -10.27
CA ASN A 119 17.77 -19.61 -10.37
C ASN A 119 17.03 -19.64 -9.03
N THR A 120 17.52 -18.87 -8.04
CA THR A 120 16.86 -18.70 -6.74
C THR A 120 16.25 -17.31 -6.58
N LEU A 121 15.25 -17.21 -5.71
CA LEU A 121 14.60 -15.98 -5.29
C LEU A 121 14.98 -15.74 -3.82
N LYS A 122 15.63 -14.61 -3.56
CA LYS A 122 15.98 -14.18 -2.19
C LYS A 122 14.88 -13.29 -1.63
N LEU A 123 14.35 -13.67 -0.47
CA LEU A 123 13.27 -12.99 0.22
C LEU A 123 13.67 -12.66 1.65
N VAL A 124 13.25 -11.50 2.14
CA VAL A 124 13.27 -11.23 3.59
C VAL A 124 12.19 -12.09 4.25
N ASN A 125 12.54 -12.77 5.34
CA ASN A 125 11.59 -13.48 6.17
C ASN A 125 10.84 -12.49 7.05
N ARG A 126 9.52 -12.40 6.89
CA ARG A 126 8.72 -11.35 7.52
C ARG A 126 7.79 -11.89 8.57
N ASP A 127 7.55 -11.09 9.60
CA ASP A 127 6.60 -11.44 10.65
C ASP A 127 5.18 -11.61 10.10
N ILE A 128 4.78 -10.74 9.16
CA ILE A 128 3.48 -10.83 8.50
C ILE A 128 3.34 -12.10 7.63
N THR A 129 4.45 -12.61 7.07
CA THR A 129 4.45 -13.89 6.34
C THR A 129 4.19 -15.06 7.28
N ASN A 130 4.78 -15.04 8.48
CA ASN A 130 4.54 -16.08 9.49
C ASN A 130 3.10 -16.04 10.01
N LYS A 131 2.55 -14.84 10.21
CA LYS A 131 1.11 -14.65 10.55
C LYS A 131 0.21 -15.19 9.44
N LEU A 132 0.53 -14.92 8.17
CA LEU A 132 -0.23 -15.42 7.02
C LEU A 132 -0.14 -16.95 6.90
N HIS A 133 1.04 -17.56 7.12
CA HIS A 133 1.21 -19.01 7.14
C HIS A 133 0.33 -19.66 8.21
N THR A 134 0.35 -19.10 9.43
CA THR A 134 -0.48 -19.56 10.55
C THR A 134 -1.97 -19.42 10.25
N PHE A 135 -2.37 -18.29 9.64
CA PHE A 135 -3.75 -18.06 9.21
C PHE A 135 -4.20 -19.09 8.17
N ILE A 136 -3.39 -19.39 7.15
CA ILE A 136 -3.73 -20.40 6.14
C ILE A 136 -3.87 -21.78 6.79
N LYS A 137 -2.91 -22.18 7.65
CA LYS A 137 -2.95 -23.50 8.31
C LYS A 137 -4.13 -23.65 9.28
N SER A 138 -4.44 -22.63 10.06
CA SER A 138 -5.57 -22.65 11.00
C SER A 138 -6.93 -22.72 10.33
N ASN A 139 -7.03 -22.32 9.06
CA ASN A 139 -8.25 -22.40 8.26
C ASN A 139 -8.36 -23.68 7.41
N TYR A 140 -7.29 -24.48 7.30
CA TYR A 140 -7.33 -25.74 6.58
C TYR A 140 -8.34 -26.70 7.23
N ARG A 141 -9.26 -27.26 6.43
CA ARG A 141 -10.44 -28.07 6.85
C ARG A 141 -11.46 -27.35 7.75
N ASN A 142 -11.23 -26.10 8.15
CA ASN A 142 -12.17 -25.28 8.92
C ASN A 142 -12.96 -24.30 8.05
N SER A 143 -12.43 -23.98 6.86
CA SER A 143 -13.03 -23.03 5.92
C SER A 143 -12.92 -23.56 4.49
N ARG A 144 -13.93 -23.30 3.65
CA ARG A 144 -13.92 -23.66 2.22
C ARG A 144 -12.90 -22.85 1.42
N GLY A 145 -12.70 -21.60 1.83
CA GLY A 145 -11.70 -20.73 1.26
C GLY A 145 -11.32 -19.60 2.20
N VAL A 146 -10.20 -18.97 1.91
CA VAL A 146 -9.70 -17.78 2.59
C VAL A 146 -9.25 -16.74 1.58
N TYR A 147 -9.36 -15.48 1.96
CA TYR A 147 -9.03 -14.36 1.11
C TYR A 147 -7.86 -13.55 1.68
N ILE A 148 -6.87 -13.26 0.84
CA ILE A 148 -5.73 -12.43 1.20
C ILE A 148 -5.89 -11.08 0.49
N GLN A 149 -6.19 -10.06 1.28
CA GLN A 149 -6.41 -8.70 0.78
C GLN A 149 -5.25 -7.81 1.16
N GLY A 150 -4.86 -6.92 0.26
CA GLY A 150 -3.95 -5.83 0.59
C GLY A 150 -3.65 -4.95 -0.61
N PRO A 151 -3.01 -3.80 -0.41
CA PRO A 151 -2.65 -2.91 -1.49
C PRO A 151 -1.61 -3.52 -2.40
N GLN A 152 -1.43 -2.91 -3.57
CA GLN A 152 -0.40 -3.34 -4.49
C GLN A 152 0.98 -3.03 -3.92
N GLY A 153 1.93 -3.96 -4.09
CA GLY A 153 3.35 -3.68 -3.82
C GLY A 153 3.86 -3.87 -2.39
N VAL A 154 3.00 -4.25 -1.43
CA VAL A 154 3.42 -4.62 -0.05
C VAL A 154 4.18 -5.94 0.07
N GLY A 155 4.34 -6.71 -1.02
CA GLY A 155 5.04 -8.00 -0.97
C GLY A 155 4.15 -9.23 -0.71
N LYS A 156 2.82 -9.14 -0.93
CA LYS A 156 1.89 -10.29 -0.79
C LYS A 156 2.33 -11.51 -1.60
N SER A 157 2.54 -11.34 -2.91
CA SER A 157 2.90 -12.44 -3.81
C SER A 157 4.22 -13.13 -3.43
N HIS A 158 5.19 -12.37 -2.91
CA HIS A 158 6.46 -12.92 -2.43
C HIS A 158 6.26 -13.74 -1.15
N SER A 159 5.40 -13.27 -0.25
CA SER A 159 5.05 -13.98 0.98
C SER A 159 4.24 -15.25 0.70
N ILE A 160 3.28 -15.18 -0.25
CA ILE A 160 2.53 -16.34 -0.73
C ILE A 160 3.48 -17.35 -1.37
N TYR A 161 4.43 -16.91 -2.19
CA TYR A 161 5.45 -17.79 -2.78
C TYR A 161 6.27 -18.52 -1.71
N GLN A 162 6.74 -17.80 -0.69
CA GLN A 162 7.43 -18.40 0.46
C GLN A 162 6.57 -19.46 1.17
N ILE A 163 5.29 -19.17 1.38
CA ILE A 163 4.35 -20.11 2.01
C ILE A 163 4.07 -21.32 1.13
N VAL A 164 3.91 -21.15 -0.18
CA VAL A 164 3.73 -22.24 -1.14
C VAL A 164 4.89 -23.22 -1.04
N VAL A 165 6.13 -22.74 -1.11
CA VAL A 165 7.31 -23.61 -1.00
C VAL A 165 7.37 -24.25 0.38
N LYS A 166 7.10 -23.50 1.45
CA LYS A 166 7.07 -24.03 2.82
C LYS A 166 6.06 -25.16 2.97
N LEU A 167 4.81 -24.97 2.54
CA LEU A 167 3.76 -25.98 2.62
C LEU A 167 4.11 -27.25 1.83
N ARG A 168 4.77 -27.13 0.67
CA ARG A 168 5.20 -28.29 -0.14
C ARG A 168 6.23 -29.18 0.56
N VAL A 169 7.09 -28.60 1.41
CA VAL A 169 8.15 -29.35 2.10
C VAL A 169 7.83 -29.66 3.55
N GLU A 170 6.85 -28.97 4.15
CA GLU A 170 6.48 -29.12 5.57
C GLU A 170 5.83 -30.48 5.87
N ALA A 171 5.08 -31.06 4.93
CA ALA A 171 4.49 -32.39 5.09
C ALA A 171 4.37 -33.15 3.76
N PRO A 172 4.69 -34.46 3.72
CA PRO A 172 4.69 -35.25 2.48
C PRO A 172 3.30 -35.49 1.87
N ASN A 173 2.24 -35.39 2.69
CA ASN A 173 0.86 -35.52 2.23
C ASN A 173 0.28 -34.20 1.67
N ASN A 174 1.01 -33.09 1.74
CA ASN A 174 0.55 -31.84 1.15
C ASN A 174 0.59 -31.91 -0.39
N ARG A 175 -0.44 -31.37 -1.03
CA ARG A 175 -0.51 -31.08 -2.47
C ARG A 175 -0.82 -29.61 -2.61
N VAL A 176 0.15 -28.83 -3.08
CA VAL A 176 0.05 -27.38 -3.14
C VAL A 176 0.07 -26.93 -4.60
N ILE A 177 -1.13 -26.66 -5.11
CA ILE A 177 -1.38 -26.18 -6.45
C ILE A 177 -1.33 -24.67 -6.41
N TYR A 178 -0.46 -24.07 -7.21
CA TYR A 178 -0.19 -22.65 -7.14
C TYR A 178 -0.25 -22.01 -8.53
N ILE A 179 -1.25 -21.17 -8.75
CA ILE A 179 -1.30 -20.28 -9.90
C ILE A 179 -0.76 -18.93 -9.46
N GLN A 180 0.51 -18.71 -9.81
CA GLN A 180 1.23 -17.51 -9.40
C GLN A 180 0.68 -16.21 -9.98
N ASP A 181 -0.01 -16.25 -11.12
CA ASP A 181 -0.59 -15.08 -11.77
C ASP A 181 -1.79 -15.52 -12.59
N CYS A 182 -3.00 -15.24 -12.11
CA CYS A 182 -4.20 -15.59 -12.85
C CYS A 182 -4.32 -14.85 -14.21
N ALA A 183 -3.58 -13.76 -14.45
CA ALA A 183 -3.50 -13.17 -15.80
C ALA A 183 -2.83 -14.13 -16.79
N ASN A 184 -1.78 -14.82 -16.38
CA ASN A 184 -1.03 -15.75 -17.22
C ASN A 184 -1.82 -17.03 -17.49
N TRP A 185 -2.77 -17.38 -16.62
CA TRP A 185 -3.71 -18.48 -16.90
C TRP A 185 -4.55 -18.24 -18.16
N THR A 186 -4.74 -16.97 -18.56
CA THR A 186 -5.44 -16.62 -19.80
C THR A 186 -4.53 -16.66 -21.04
N ALA A 187 -3.22 -16.87 -20.86
CA ALA A 187 -2.26 -16.91 -21.94
C ALA A 187 -2.15 -18.35 -22.48
N GLY A 188 -2.73 -18.60 -23.66
CA GLY A 188 -2.68 -19.91 -24.31
C GLY A 188 -3.92 -20.76 -24.02
N ASP A 189 -3.73 -22.08 -23.87
CA ASP A 189 -4.81 -23.01 -23.55
C ASP A 189 -5.06 -23.03 -22.03
N PRO A 190 -6.20 -22.51 -21.55
CA PRO A 190 -6.45 -22.37 -20.13
C PRO A 190 -6.73 -23.71 -19.42
N TYR A 191 -7.20 -24.73 -20.14
CA TYR A 191 -7.41 -26.07 -19.57
C TYR A 191 -6.06 -26.75 -19.35
N LEU A 192 -5.21 -26.73 -20.38
CA LEU A 192 -3.85 -27.27 -20.29
C LEU A 192 -3.07 -26.58 -19.16
N PHE A 193 -3.09 -25.25 -19.08
CA PHE A 193 -2.41 -24.51 -18.02
C PHE A 193 -2.85 -24.94 -16.62
N PHE A 194 -4.17 -25.15 -16.42
CA PHE A 194 -4.68 -25.60 -15.13
C PHE A 194 -4.20 -27.00 -14.79
N VAL A 195 -4.16 -27.92 -15.77
CA VAL A 195 -3.62 -29.27 -15.59
C VAL A 195 -2.13 -29.25 -15.31
N GLU A 196 -1.35 -28.41 -15.98
CA GLU A 196 0.08 -28.24 -15.71
C GLU A 196 0.33 -27.73 -14.27
N ALA A 197 -0.56 -26.88 -13.76
CA ALA A 197 -0.52 -26.45 -12.36
C ALA A 197 -0.82 -27.61 -11.38
N LEU A 198 -1.78 -28.49 -11.72
CA LEU A 198 -2.05 -29.71 -10.96
C LEU A 198 -0.83 -30.65 -11.00
N GLU A 199 -0.28 -30.92 -12.18
CA GLU A 199 0.89 -31.79 -12.37
C GLU A 199 2.09 -31.27 -11.59
N THR A 200 2.33 -29.96 -11.60
CA THR A 200 3.40 -29.33 -10.81
C THR A 200 3.18 -29.53 -9.31
N GLY A 201 1.96 -29.29 -8.81
CA GLY A 201 1.64 -29.43 -7.39
C GLY A 201 1.73 -30.85 -6.86
N PHE A 202 1.33 -31.84 -7.66
CA PHE A 202 1.40 -33.27 -7.32
C PHE A 202 2.81 -33.84 -7.55
N GLY A 203 3.43 -33.52 -8.68
CA GLY A 203 4.75 -34.00 -9.04
C GLY A 203 5.84 -33.53 -8.06
N LEU A 204 5.78 -32.30 -7.57
CA LEU A 204 6.72 -31.80 -6.54
C LEU A 204 6.57 -32.53 -5.19
N ALA A 205 5.42 -33.18 -4.95
CA ALA A 205 5.21 -34.05 -3.79
C ALA A 205 5.56 -35.52 -4.08
N GLY A 206 6.09 -35.83 -5.26
CA GLY A 206 6.42 -37.18 -5.71
C GLY A 206 5.21 -38.00 -6.18
N ASP A 207 4.09 -37.36 -6.47
CA ASP A 207 2.83 -38.01 -6.82
C ASP A 207 2.58 -37.95 -8.33
N SER A 208 2.43 -39.12 -8.97
CA SER A 208 2.27 -39.24 -10.42
C SER A 208 0.82 -39.30 -10.90
N PHE A 209 -0.17 -39.24 -9.99
CA PHE A 209 -1.58 -39.45 -10.34
C PHE A 209 -2.05 -38.61 -11.53
N ILE A 210 -1.73 -37.31 -11.54
CA ILE A 210 -2.15 -36.39 -12.62
C ILE A 210 -1.55 -36.83 -13.96
N ARG A 211 -0.25 -37.13 -13.98
CA ARG A 211 0.47 -37.55 -15.20
C ARG A 211 -0.05 -38.87 -15.74
N ASP A 212 -0.40 -39.80 -14.85
CA ASP A 212 -0.82 -41.15 -15.21
C ASP A 212 -2.30 -41.20 -15.64
N THR A 213 -3.11 -40.22 -15.23
CA THR A 213 -4.57 -40.18 -15.45
C THR A 213 -5.01 -39.14 -16.49
N TYR A 214 -4.12 -38.24 -16.93
CA TYR A 214 -4.49 -37.19 -17.89
C TYR A 214 -4.64 -37.72 -19.33
N TYR A 215 -5.83 -37.56 -19.92
CA TYR A 215 -6.16 -38.03 -21.27
C TYR A 215 -6.59 -36.91 -22.26
N SER A 216 -6.08 -35.69 -22.09
CA SER A 216 -6.47 -34.47 -22.85
C SER A 216 -7.83 -33.91 -22.43
N ILE A 217 -7.81 -32.88 -21.60
CA ILE A 217 -9.00 -32.15 -21.13
C ILE A 217 -9.15 -30.90 -21.99
N ILE A 218 -10.25 -30.78 -22.73
CA ILE A 218 -10.47 -29.66 -23.66
C ILE A 218 -11.78 -28.89 -23.40
N ASN A 219 -12.58 -29.32 -22.43
CA ASN A 219 -13.85 -28.68 -22.08
C ASN A 219 -14.21 -28.84 -20.59
N GLU A 220 -15.28 -28.16 -20.18
CA GLU A 220 -15.76 -28.10 -18.80
C GLU A 220 -16.20 -29.45 -18.23
N GLU A 221 -16.96 -30.24 -18.98
CA GLU A 221 -17.45 -31.55 -18.53
C GLU A 221 -16.28 -32.50 -18.23
N GLN A 222 -15.30 -32.56 -19.13
CA GLN A 222 -14.10 -33.37 -18.94
C GLN A 222 -13.27 -32.89 -17.75
N LEU A 223 -13.17 -31.57 -17.56
CA LEU A 223 -12.46 -31.02 -16.41
C LEU A 223 -13.14 -31.43 -15.10
N TYR A 224 -14.46 -31.28 -14.98
CA TYR A 224 -15.16 -31.65 -13.75
C TYR A 224 -15.15 -33.15 -13.50
N LEU A 225 -15.29 -34.00 -14.52
CA LEU A 225 -15.14 -35.44 -14.38
C LEU A 225 -13.74 -35.81 -13.85
N PHE A 226 -12.70 -35.18 -14.39
CA PHE A 226 -11.33 -35.37 -13.92
C PHE A 226 -11.14 -34.88 -12.49
N MET A 227 -11.65 -33.70 -12.14
CA MET A 227 -11.56 -33.15 -10.78
C MET A 227 -12.36 -34.00 -9.78
N ASP A 228 -13.48 -34.58 -10.18
CA ASP A 228 -14.24 -35.53 -9.37
C ASP A 228 -13.42 -36.79 -9.08
N GLN A 229 -12.73 -37.35 -10.08
CA GLN A 229 -11.82 -38.50 -9.88
C GLN A 229 -10.65 -38.14 -8.97
N LEU A 230 -10.03 -36.97 -9.20
CA LEU A 230 -8.94 -36.46 -8.39
C LEU A 230 -9.36 -36.28 -6.93
N SER A 231 -10.59 -35.80 -6.68
CA SER A 231 -11.11 -35.62 -5.32
C SER A 231 -11.24 -36.95 -4.58
N VAL A 232 -11.68 -38.02 -5.26
CA VAL A 232 -11.78 -39.36 -4.68
C VAL A 232 -10.38 -39.86 -4.31
N TYR A 233 -9.43 -39.77 -5.23
CA TYR A 233 -8.04 -40.13 -4.97
C TYR A 233 -7.45 -39.37 -3.77
N CYS A 234 -7.65 -38.06 -3.70
CA CYS A 234 -7.14 -37.25 -2.59
C CYS A 234 -7.73 -37.66 -1.24
N ASN A 235 -9.03 -38.00 -1.20
CA ASN A 235 -9.68 -38.44 0.03
C ASN A 235 -9.22 -39.85 0.44
N ASP A 236 -9.10 -40.78 -0.52
CA ASP A 236 -8.66 -42.16 -0.27
C ASP A 236 -7.22 -42.22 0.25
N GLN A 237 -6.37 -41.28 -0.19
CA GLN A 237 -4.97 -41.15 0.24
C GLN A 237 -4.77 -40.20 1.43
N ASP A 238 -5.84 -39.64 2.01
CA ASP A 238 -5.82 -38.60 3.07
C ASP A 238 -4.83 -37.44 2.77
N LEU A 239 -4.88 -36.94 1.53
CA LEU A 239 -4.02 -35.84 1.08
C LEU A 239 -4.51 -34.49 1.58
N CYS A 240 -3.55 -33.62 1.91
CA CYS A 240 -3.80 -32.24 2.29
C CYS A 240 -3.70 -31.31 1.08
N VAL A 241 -4.83 -30.97 0.45
CA VAL A 241 -4.84 -30.20 -0.80
C VAL A 241 -5.05 -28.71 -0.55
N TYR A 242 -4.17 -27.89 -1.11
CA TYR A 242 -4.23 -26.42 -1.11
C TYR A 242 -4.27 -25.91 -2.55
N PHE A 243 -5.32 -25.17 -2.90
CA PHE A 243 -5.39 -24.44 -4.17
C PHE A 243 -5.13 -22.96 -3.91
N ILE A 244 -4.04 -22.43 -4.46
CA ILE A 244 -3.60 -21.06 -4.20
C ILE A 244 -3.61 -20.27 -5.51
N PHE A 245 -4.48 -19.27 -5.58
CA PHE A 245 -4.67 -18.40 -6.75
C PHE A 245 -4.22 -16.97 -6.42
N ASP A 246 -3.03 -16.59 -6.89
CA ASP A 246 -2.46 -15.27 -6.64
C ASP A 246 -2.84 -14.26 -7.74
N GLN A 247 -3.21 -13.04 -7.34
CA GLN A 247 -3.74 -11.99 -8.21
C GLN A 247 -4.94 -12.45 -9.04
N HIS A 248 -5.90 -13.10 -8.40
CA HIS A 248 -7.17 -13.49 -9.04
C HIS A 248 -7.92 -12.29 -9.62
N ASN A 249 -7.68 -11.10 -9.07
CA ASN A 249 -8.20 -9.84 -9.56
C ASN A 249 -7.64 -9.36 -10.91
N SER A 250 -6.71 -10.10 -11.49
CA SER A 250 -6.26 -9.90 -12.87
C SER A 250 -7.23 -10.48 -13.90
N LEU A 251 -8.10 -11.42 -13.51
CA LEU A 251 -9.18 -11.91 -14.35
C LEU A 251 -10.31 -10.89 -14.42
N THR A 252 -10.85 -10.66 -15.61
CA THR A 252 -12.06 -9.84 -15.81
C THR A 252 -13.30 -10.53 -15.23
N ASN A 253 -14.37 -9.78 -14.95
CA ASN A 253 -15.63 -10.35 -14.46
C ASN A 253 -16.17 -11.43 -15.42
N SER A 254 -16.08 -11.20 -16.73
CA SER A 254 -16.49 -12.16 -17.75
C SER A 254 -15.66 -13.46 -17.69
N GLN A 255 -14.33 -13.34 -17.60
CA GLN A 255 -13.46 -14.50 -17.48
C GLN A 255 -13.75 -15.33 -16.22
N ARG A 256 -13.97 -14.68 -15.06
CA ARG A 256 -14.28 -15.39 -13.80
C ARG A 256 -15.58 -16.19 -13.86
N THR A 257 -16.48 -15.90 -14.80
CA THR A 257 -17.72 -16.66 -15.00
C THR A 257 -17.58 -17.82 -16.00
N SER A 258 -16.46 -17.94 -16.70
CA SER A 258 -16.24 -19.00 -17.70
C SER A 258 -15.25 -20.06 -17.22
N CYS A 259 -15.54 -21.33 -17.50
CA CYS A 259 -14.61 -22.43 -17.26
C CYS A 259 -13.34 -22.28 -18.14
N PRO A 260 -12.12 -22.56 -17.63
CA PRO A 260 -11.81 -23.12 -16.30
C PRO A 260 -11.60 -22.09 -15.18
N PHE A 261 -11.62 -20.79 -15.47
CA PHE A 261 -11.37 -19.74 -14.47
C PHE A 261 -12.43 -19.71 -13.36
N SER A 262 -13.68 -20.02 -13.72
CA SER A 262 -14.80 -20.08 -12.78
C SER A 262 -14.68 -21.22 -11.76
N ILE A 263 -13.73 -22.15 -11.92
CA ILE A 263 -13.59 -23.31 -11.02
C ILE A 263 -13.41 -22.90 -9.55
N VAL A 264 -12.77 -21.75 -9.30
CA VAL A 264 -12.55 -21.21 -7.95
C VAL A 264 -13.88 -20.89 -7.27
N GLU A 265 -14.74 -20.14 -7.97
CA GLU A 265 -15.99 -19.59 -7.44
C GLU A 265 -17.17 -20.57 -7.56
N SER A 266 -17.22 -21.35 -8.65
CA SER A 266 -18.35 -22.19 -9.01
C SER A 266 -18.21 -23.63 -8.51
N TYR A 267 -17.00 -24.17 -8.38
CA TYR A 267 -16.80 -25.61 -8.19
C TYR A 267 -16.00 -25.95 -6.91
N LEU A 268 -14.74 -25.52 -6.77
CA LEU A 268 -13.86 -25.93 -5.66
C LEU A 268 -14.43 -25.60 -4.28
N VAL A 269 -15.09 -24.45 -4.13
CA VAL A 269 -15.63 -23.99 -2.85
C VAL A 269 -17.06 -24.46 -2.57
N ASN A 270 -17.78 -24.95 -3.59
CA ASN A 270 -19.18 -25.38 -3.45
C ASN A 270 -19.35 -26.90 -3.51
N ASN A 271 -18.48 -27.62 -4.21
CA ASN A 271 -18.60 -29.07 -4.38
C ASN A 271 -18.22 -29.82 -3.09
N ILE A 272 -19.14 -30.66 -2.59
CA ILE A 272 -18.93 -31.41 -1.34
C ILE A 272 -17.71 -32.35 -1.37
N ARG A 273 -17.31 -32.86 -2.54
CA ARG A 273 -16.13 -33.73 -2.67
C ARG A 273 -14.81 -33.00 -2.35
N TRP A 274 -14.85 -31.68 -2.47
CA TRP A 274 -13.77 -30.74 -2.17
C TRP A 274 -14.02 -30.02 -0.83
N CYS A 275 -14.63 -30.68 0.15
CA CYS A 275 -14.83 -30.09 1.49
C CYS A 275 -13.58 -30.08 2.38
N ASN A 276 -12.62 -30.96 2.08
CA ASN A 276 -11.42 -31.15 2.89
C ASN A 276 -10.18 -30.42 2.35
N ASN A 277 -10.28 -29.68 1.25
CA ASN A 277 -9.21 -28.80 0.76
C ASN A 277 -9.43 -27.36 1.21
N LEU A 278 -8.40 -26.54 1.01
CA LEU A 278 -8.49 -25.10 1.22
C LEU A 278 -8.23 -24.35 -0.09
N VAL A 279 -9.12 -23.42 -0.43
CA VAL A 279 -8.92 -22.47 -1.53
C VAL A 279 -8.40 -21.15 -0.96
N VAL A 280 -7.21 -20.73 -1.37
CA VAL A 280 -6.58 -19.47 -0.96
C VAL A 280 -6.57 -18.54 -2.16
N VAL A 281 -7.26 -17.40 -2.05
CA VAL A 281 -7.30 -16.41 -3.14
C VAL A 281 -6.66 -15.12 -2.68
N SER A 282 -5.77 -14.57 -3.50
CA SER A 282 -5.18 -13.26 -3.29
C SER A 282 -5.74 -12.23 -4.29
N GLY A 283 -5.96 -11.01 -3.82
CA GLY A 283 -6.33 -9.86 -4.66
C GLY A 283 -5.64 -8.58 -4.24
N SER A 284 -5.37 -7.69 -5.21
CA SER A 284 -5.02 -6.30 -4.89
C SER A 284 -6.26 -5.44 -4.73
N ALA A 285 -6.20 -4.44 -3.84
CA ALA A 285 -7.21 -3.39 -3.78
C ALA A 285 -7.27 -2.67 -5.15
N LYS A 286 -8.39 -2.79 -5.84
CA LYS A 286 -8.74 -2.02 -7.06
C LYS A 286 -10.20 -1.61 -6.88
N ASN A 287 -10.53 -0.37 -7.20
CA ASN A 287 -11.87 0.22 -6.98
C ASN A 287 -13.04 -0.65 -7.46
N ASN A 288 -12.84 -1.44 -8.52
CA ASN A 288 -13.90 -2.24 -9.15
C ASN A 288 -13.80 -3.74 -8.86
N TYR A 289 -12.79 -4.19 -8.10
CA TYR A 289 -12.60 -5.61 -7.84
C TYR A 289 -12.91 -5.96 -6.40
N TYR A 290 -13.80 -6.92 -6.26
CA TYR A 290 -14.08 -7.56 -5.00
C TYR A 290 -14.59 -8.98 -5.28
N LEU A 291 -14.03 -9.98 -4.60
CA LEU A 291 -14.38 -11.39 -4.83
C LEU A 291 -15.73 -11.67 -4.17
N LYS A 292 -16.81 -11.62 -4.96
CA LYS A 292 -18.19 -11.70 -4.47
C LYS A 292 -18.43 -12.94 -3.59
N VAL A 293 -17.98 -14.11 -4.04
CA VAL A 293 -18.11 -15.37 -3.28
C VAL A 293 -17.43 -15.31 -1.91
N ALA A 294 -16.29 -14.63 -1.78
CA ALA A 294 -15.64 -14.46 -0.48
C ALA A 294 -16.43 -13.57 0.47
N LYS A 295 -17.26 -12.65 -0.03
CA LYS A 295 -18.15 -11.82 0.81
C LYS A 295 -19.42 -12.51 1.17
N ASP A 296 -20.09 -13.04 0.15
CA ASP A 296 -21.41 -13.64 0.30
C ASP A 296 -21.34 -14.85 1.24
N ASN A 297 -20.19 -15.53 1.27
CA ASN A 297 -19.91 -16.65 2.17
C ASN A 297 -19.01 -16.29 3.35
N GLU A 298 -18.79 -15.00 3.63
CA GLU A 298 -18.02 -14.51 4.78
C GLU A 298 -16.67 -15.22 4.99
N TRP A 299 -15.89 -15.37 3.91
CA TRP A 299 -14.59 -16.03 3.99
C TRP A 299 -13.70 -15.30 4.99
N PRO A 300 -12.92 -16.04 5.79
CA PRO A 300 -11.88 -15.42 6.59
C PRO A 300 -10.94 -14.61 5.71
N VAL A 301 -10.70 -13.36 6.09
CA VAL A 301 -9.85 -12.42 5.36
C VAL A 301 -8.56 -12.16 6.14
N PHE A 302 -7.43 -12.42 5.51
CA PHE A 302 -6.14 -11.94 5.97
C PHE A 302 -5.80 -10.62 5.30
N TYR A 303 -5.53 -9.61 6.12
CA TYR A 303 -5.18 -8.29 5.66
C TYR A 303 -3.66 -8.11 5.68
N PHE A 304 -3.08 -7.91 4.51
CA PHE A 304 -1.65 -7.79 4.29
C PHE A 304 -1.30 -6.34 3.99
N PHE A 305 -0.98 -5.55 5.02
CA PHE A 305 -0.82 -4.09 4.90
C PHE A 305 0.56 -3.55 5.28
N ASP A 306 1.44 -4.39 5.83
CA ASP A 306 2.70 -3.91 6.40
C ASP A 306 3.77 -3.71 5.32
N GLY A 307 4.54 -2.64 5.45
CA GLY A 307 5.88 -2.52 4.85
C GLY A 307 6.90 -3.34 5.65
N PHE A 308 8.19 -3.21 5.36
CA PHE A 308 9.20 -3.82 6.22
C PHE A 308 9.28 -3.08 7.57
N CYS A 309 9.46 -3.82 8.66
CA CYS A 309 9.91 -3.22 9.91
C CYS A 309 11.40 -2.80 9.82
N ASP A 310 11.91 -2.06 10.80
CA ASP A 310 13.30 -1.57 10.76
C ASP A 310 14.34 -2.70 10.68
N ASN A 311 14.05 -3.88 11.24
CA ASN A 311 14.93 -5.05 11.13
C ASN A 311 14.80 -5.73 9.77
N GLU A 312 13.57 -5.98 9.30
CA GLU A 312 13.31 -6.53 7.96
C GLU A 312 13.92 -5.67 6.85
N PHE A 313 13.90 -4.34 7.01
CA PHE A 313 14.52 -3.41 6.06
C PHE A 313 16.05 -3.57 6.01
N LYS A 314 16.72 -3.80 7.15
CA LYS A 314 18.17 -4.07 7.17
C LYS A 314 18.52 -5.32 6.38
N GLU A 315 17.73 -6.38 6.52
CA GLU A 315 17.91 -7.62 5.77
C GLU A 315 17.67 -7.41 4.28
N TRP A 316 16.65 -6.60 3.92
CA TRP A 316 16.43 -6.20 2.53
C TRP A 316 17.63 -5.44 1.95
N VAL A 317 18.19 -4.50 2.71
CA VAL A 317 19.42 -3.79 2.32
C VAL A 317 20.57 -4.76 2.11
N GLU A 318 20.70 -5.80 2.94
CA GLU A 318 21.78 -6.78 2.78
C GLU A 318 21.65 -7.64 1.53
N ILE A 319 20.43 -8.00 1.12
CA ILE A 319 20.17 -8.64 -0.18
C ILE A 319 20.67 -7.75 -1.33
N HIS A 320 20.51 -6.44 -1.21
CA HIS A 320 20.79 -5.45 -2.27
C HIS A 320 22.05 -4.61 -2.00
N LYS A 321 22.94 -5.06 -1.10
CA LYS A 321 24.09 -4.28 -0.63
C LYS A 321 25.01 -3.83 -1.76
N GLN A 322 25.20 -4.70 -2.76
CA GLN A 322 26.04 -4.44 -3.92
C GLN A 322 25.52 -3.27 -4.76
N ASP A 323 24.20 -3.10 -4.82
CA ASP A 323 23.54 -2.06 -5.61
C ASP A 323 23.41 -0.75 -4.82
N LEU A 324 23.03 -0.84 -3.54
CA LEU A 324 22.75 0.33 -2.70
C LEU A 324 24.01 0.96 -2.10
N GLY A 325 25.07 0.17 -1.88
CA GLY A 325 26.22 0.60 -1.10
C GLY A 325 25.88 0.80 0.38
N ASN A 326 26.63 1.64 1.06
CA ASN A 326 26.41 1.94 2.48
C ASN A 326 25.42 3.10 2.63
N LEU A 327 24.29 2.85 3.28
CA LEU A 327 23.29 3.87 3.62
C LEU A 327 23.61 4.50 4.98
N THR A 328 23.57 5.82 5.07
CA THR A 328 23.69 6.53 6.36
C THR A 328 22.38 6.46 7.14
N SER A 329 22.40 6.75 8.44
CA SER A 329 21.17 6.81 9.24
C SER A 329 20.18 7.86 8.73
N SER A 330 20.67 8.95 8.14
CA SER A 330 19.84 9.98 7.51
C SER A 330 19.14 9.47 6.24
N ASP A 331 19.85 8.69 5.43
CA ASP A 331 19.28 8.07 4.22
C ASP A 331 18.16 7.11 4.61
N ILE A 332 18.40 6.25 5.61
CA ILE A 332 17.42 5.28 6.11
C ILE A 332 16.17 5.99 6.61
N GLN A 333 16.32 7.06 7.40
CA GLN A 333 15.19 7.83 7.90
C GLN A 333 14.40 8.48 6.74
N THR A 334 15.10 9.04 5.75
CA THR A 334 14.45 9.65 4.58
C THR A 334 13.70 8.61 3.74
N ILE A 335 14.28 7.43 3.52
CA ILE A 335 13.61 6.32 2.83
C ILE A 335 12.34 5.93 3.60
N LYS A 336 12.42 5.81 4.93
CA LYS A 336 11.28 5.48 5.78
C LYS A 336 10.17 6.51 5.63
N ASP A 337 10.52 7.79 5.71
CA ASP A 337 9.56 8.89 5.60
C ASP A 337 8.90 8.99 4.21
N LEU A 338 9.59 8.55 3.15
CA LEU A 338 9.05 8.56 1.78
C LEU A 338 8.22 7.32 1.45
N THR A 339 8.63 6.16 1.96
CA THR A 339 8.15 4.85 1.45
C THR A 339 7.45 4.00 2.50
N ASN A 340 7.61 4.30 3.79
CA ASN A 340 7.27 3.41 4.91
C ASN A 340 7.81 1.98 4.72
N PHE A 341 8.96 1.87 4.05
CA PHE A 341 9.59 0.61 3.64
C PHE A 341 8.66 -0.35 2.87
N PHE A 342 7.75 0.18 2.05
CA PHE A 342 6.95 -0.64 1.15
C PHE A 342 7.85 -1.25 0.06
N PRO A 343 7.86 -2.58 -0.13
CA PRO A 343 8.79 -3.25 -1.05
C PRO A 343 8.79 -2.68 -2.47
N ILE A 344 7.63 -2.34 -3.03
CA ILE A 344 7.57 -1.76 -4.38
C ILE A 344 8.24 -0.38 -4.48
N GLU A 345 8.10 0.44 -3.42
CA GLU A 345 8.68 1.78 -3.40
C GLU A 345 10.20 1.71 -3.20
N LEU A 346 10.66 0.77 -2.36
CA LEU A 346 12.07 0.44 -2.21
C LEU A 346 12.70 -0.06 -3.52
N LYS A 347 11.96 -0.90 -4.26
CA LYS A 347 12.38 -1.35 -5.58
C LYS A 347 12.56 -0.18 -6.55
N TYR A 348 11.67 0.80 -6.54
CA TYR A 348 11.84 1.98 -7.39
C TYR A 348 13.07 2.82 -7.02
N ILE A 349 13.39 2.95 -5.73
CA ILE A 349 14.63 3.60 -5.28
C ILE A 349 15.85 2.80 -5.77
N LEU A 350 15.82 1.47 -5.64
CA LEU A 350 16.88 0.59 -6.11
C LEU A 350 17.09 0.70 -7.63
N ASP A 351 16.01 0.68 -8.41
CA ASP A 351 16.07 0.81 -9.87
C ASP A 351 16.63 2.18 -10.29
N GLU A 352 16.30 3.23 -9.54
CA GLU A 352 16.83 4.58 -9.79
C GLU A 352 18.33 4.69 -9.45
N GLN A 353 18.76 4.06 -8.36
CA GLN A 353 20.19 3.92 -8.01
C GLN A 353 20.96 3.21 -9.14
N LYS A 354 20.44 2.10 -9.65
CA LYS A 354 21.06 1.35 -10.77
C LYS A 354 21.18 2.19 -12.03
N LYS A 355 20.16 2.99 -12.36
CA LYS A 355 20.23 3.92 -13.51
C LYS A 355 21.34 4.94 -13.35
N GLN A 356 21.49 5.54 -12.17
CA GLN A 356 22.52 6.56 -11.94
C GLN A 356 23.94 5.97 -11.98
N GLN A 357 24.14 4.78 -11.44
CA GLN A 357 25.42 4.06 -11.54
C GLN A 357 25.81 3.80 -13.00
N ASN A 358 24.86 3.33 -13.82
CA ASN A 358 25.10 3.08 -15.25
C ASN A 358 25.43 4.36 -16.04
N GLN A 359 24.78 5.48 -15.72
CA GLN A 359 25.07 6.78 -16.35
C GLN A 359 26.48 7.29 -15.98
N GLN A 360 26.92 7.10 -14.74
CA GLN A 360 28.28 7.45 -14.31
C GLN A 360 29.33 6.60 -15.04
N SER A 361 29.13 5.28 -15.17
CA SER A 361 30.04 4.40 -15.91
C SER A 361 30.15 4.78 -17.39
N GLN A 362 29.05 5.18 -18.04
CA GLN A 362 29.06 5.63 -19.44
C GLN A 362 29.81 6.96 -19.62
N SER A 363 29.60 7.93 -18.71
CA SER A 363 30.31 9.22 -18.77
C SER A 363 31.82 9.12 -18.53
N GLN A 364 32.28 8.15 -17.71
CA GLN A 364 33.71 7.86 -17.52
C GLN A 364 34.35 7.18 -18.75
N SER A 365 33.62 6.31 -19.44
CA SER A 365 34.11 5.69 -20.67
C SER A 365 34.25 6.69 -21.85
N GLN A 366 33.35 7.68 -21.94
CA GLN A 366 33.43 8.72 -22.98
C GLN A 366 34.55 9.73 -22.73
N SER A 367 34.83 10.07 -21.47
CA SER A 367 35.92 10.98 -21.11
C SER A 367 37.32 10.34 -21.25
N GLN A 368 37.45 9.02 -21.13
CA GLN A 368 38.67 8.30 -21.48
C GLN A 368 38.91 8.21 -23.01
N SER A 369 37.85 8.08 -23.81
CA SER A 369 37.99 8.10 -25.28
C SER A 369 38.34 9.48 -25.84
N GLN A 370 37.90 10.59 -25.21
CA GLN A 370 38.24 11.94 -25.66
C GLN A 370 39.65 12.40 -25.20
N SER A 371 40.14 11.90 -24.07
CA SER A 371 41.51 12.22 -23.59
C SER A 371 42.61 11.43 -24.32
N GLN A 372 42.29 10.28 -24.93
CA GLN A 372 43.22 9.60 -25.85
C GLN A 372 43.26 10.20 -27.27
N SER A 373 42.22 10.93 -27.70
CA SER A 373 42.25 11.64 -28.99
C SER A 373 42.90 13.04 -28.94
N GLN A 374 43.15 13.61 -27.77
CA GLN A 374 43.82 14.92 -27.62
C GLN A 374 45.28 14.85 -27.13
N SER A 375 45.80 13.66 -26.83
CA SER A 375 47.20 13.47 -26.41
C SER A 375 48.15 13.07 -27.54
N GLN A 376 47.68 13.01 -28.80
CA GLN A 376 48.52 12.79 -30.00
C GLN A 376 48.92 14.06 -30.77
N SER A 377 48.61 15.25 -30.26
CA SER A 377 49.02 16.51 -30.90
C SER A 377 49.39 17.57 -29.88
N GLN A 378 50.55 17.40 -29.24
CA GLN A 378 51.50 18.47 -28.86
C GLN A 378 52.56 17.91 -27.91
N SER A 379 53.68 17.47 -28.48
CA SER A 379 54.90 17.19 -27.75
C SER A 379 56.01 18.08 -28.31
N GLN A 380 56.34 19.17 -27.61
CA GLN A 380 57.69 19.77 -27.59
C GLN A 380 57.74 20.97 -26.63
N SER A 381 58.29 20.77 -25.43
CA SER A 381 59.38 21.57 -24.82
C SER A 381 59.50 21.31 -23.31
N GLN A 382 60.75 21.47 -22.85
CA GLN A 382 61.33 21.03 -21.59
C GLN A 382 60.86 21.82 -20.36
N SER A 383 60.85 21.20 -19.17
CA SER A 383 61.82 21.45 -18.08
C SER A 383 61.33 21.00 -16.69
N GLN A 384 62.31 20.74 -15.82
CA GLN A 384 62.21 20.16 -14.47
C GLN A 384 61.55 21.09 -13.44
N SER A 385 60.87 20.50 -12.45
CA SER A 385 61.18 20.58 -10.99
C SER A 385 59.95 20.61 -10.06
N GLN A 386 60.17 20.08 -8.85
CA GLN A 386 59.46 20.29 -7.57
C GLN A 386 58.21 19.45 -7.19
N SER A 387 58.52 18.40 -6.41
CA SER A 387 58.08 18.13 -5.01
C SER A 387 56.60 18.07 -4.60
N GLN A 388 56.27 16.91 -4.01
CA GLN A 388 55.56 16.69 -2.75
C GLN A 388 54.33 17.55 -2.44
N SER A 389 53.14 16.96 -2.56
CA SER A 389 52.13 16.81 -1.48
C SER A 389 50.77 16.46 -2.10
N GLN A 390 50.30 15.22 -1.99
CA GLN A 390 48.88 14.83 -2.12
C GLN A 390 48.73 13.30 -1.94
N SER A 391 48.85 12.82 -0.71
CA SER A 391 48.53 11.41 -0.39
C SER A 391 47.77 11.24 0.93
N GLN A 392 47.11 12.30 1.42
CA GLN A 392 46.23 12.21 2.61
C GLN A 392 44.81 12.75 2.39
N SER A 393 44.42 13.07 1.16
CA SER A 393 43.08 13.60 0.85
C SER A 393 42.15 12.60 0.16
N GLN A 394 42.61 11.42 -0.25
CA GLN A 394 41.79 10.47 -1.03
C GLN A 394 40.87 9.58 -0.18
N SER A 395 41.13 9.42 1.13
CA SER A 395 40.30 8.56 1.99
C SER A 395 39.09 9.30 2.59
N GLN A 396 39.09 10.64 2.68
CA GLN A 396 37.93 11.42 3.14
C GLN A 396 37.00 11.86 2.00
N VAL A 397 37.47 11.89 0.75
CA VAL A 397 36.64 12.25 -0.41
C VAL A 397 35.70 11.10 -0.81
N GLN A 398 36.05 9.85 -0.53
CA GLN A 398 35.19 8.70 -0.91
C GLN A 398 33.88 8.62 -0.10
N GLU A 399 33.88 8.96 1.20
CA GLU A 399 32.65 8.99 2.01
C GLU A 399 31.74 10.19 1.69
N GLN A 400 32.31 11.37 1.42
CA GLN A 400 31.52 12.57 1.08
C GLN A 400 30.89 12.50 -0.33
N THR A 401 31.48 11.75 -1.27
CA THR A 401 30.96 11.66 -2.65
C THR A 401 29.83 10.63 -2.79
N GLN A 402 29.79 9.60 -1.93
CA GLN A 402 28.66 8.65 -1.91
C GLN A 402 27.39 9.27 -1.32
N GLY A 403 27.51 10.05 -0.23
CA GLY A 403 26.38 10.73 0.40
C GLY A 403 25.67 11.77 -0.49
N SER A 404 26.38 12.43 -1.41
CA SER A 404 25.76 13.35 -2.38
C SER A 404 25.05 12.60 -3.51
N THR A 405 25.53 11.41 -3.88
CA THR A 405 24.96 10.61 -4.97
C THR A 405 23.63 9.96 -4.58
N PHE A 406 23.53 9.36 -3.38
CA PHE A 406 22.27 8.73 -2.95
C PHE A 406 21.16 9.77 -2.68
N ASN A 407 21.50 10.96 -2.20
CA ASN A 407 20.55 12.07 -2.08
C ASN A 407 19.92 12.48 -3.43
N ASN A 408 20.69 12.41 -4.52
CA ASN A 408 20.15 12.66 -5.86
C ASN A 408 19.14 11.58 -6.27
N VAL A 409 19.39 10.31 -5.92
CA VAL A 409 18.44 9.21 -6.14
C VAL A 409 17.13 9.44 -5.41
N LEU A 410 17.18 9.77 -4.12
CA LEU A 410 15.98 10.04 -3.33
C LEU A 410 15.20 11.25 -3.86
N THR A 411 15.91 12.29 -4.32
CA THR A 411 15.31 13.48 -4.93
C THR A 411 14.62 13.14 -6.26
N SER A 412 15.29 12.40 -7.14
CA SER A 412 14.74 11.93 -8.41
C SER A 412 13.51 11.04 -8.21
N TYR A 413 13.61 10.05 -7.31
CA TYR A 413 12.51 9.18 -6.93
C TYR A 413 11.30 9.99 -6.43
N LYS A 414 11.51 10.93 -5.48
CA LYS A 414 10.44 11.76 -4.93
C LYS A 414 9.75 12.60 -6.01
N SER A 415 10.52 13.20 -6.92
CA SER A 415 9.99 14.02 -8.02
C SER A 415 9.16 13.19 -9.00
N TRP A 416 9.71 12.08 -9.48
CA TRP A 416 9.04 11.16 -10.38
C TRP A 416 7.77 10.58 -9.77
N ARG A 417 7.85 10.07 -8.53
CA ARG A 417 6.73 9.41 -7.86
C ARG A 417 5.60 10.41 -7.59
N LYS A 418 5.92 11.65 -7.21
CA LYS A 418 4.94 12.72 -7.06
C LYS A 418 4.17 13.01 -8.35
N SER A 419 4.87 13.03 -9.49
CA SER A 419 4.23 13.19 -10.80
C SER A 419 3.25 12.04 -11.08
N LEU A 420 3.68 10.80 -10.85
CA LEU A 420 2.86 9.61 -11.10
C LEU A 420 1.60 9.57 -10.20
N ILE A 421 1.73 9.86 -8.91
CA ILE A 421 0.58 9.96 -7.99
C ILE A 421 -0.40 11.03 -8.45
N THR A 422 0.11 12.18 -8.89
CA THR A 422 -0.72 13.29 -9.38
C THR A 422 -1.50 12.90 -10.63
N GLN A 423 -0.84 12.22 -11.59
CA GLN A 423 -1.49 11.71 -12.80
C GLN A 423 -2.56 10.68 -12.49
N GLN A 424 -2.26 9.75 -11.58
CA GLN A 424 -3.19 8.71 -11.15
C GLN A 424 -4.42 9.30 -10.44
N ASP A 425 -4.23 10.29 -9.57
CA ASP A 425 -5.32 10.99 -8.89
C ASP A 425 -6.12 11.88 -9.88
N ASN A 426 -5.48 12.49 -10.88
CA ASN A 426 -6.17 13.19 -11.96
C ASN A 426 -7.11 12.26 -12.73
N TYR A 427 -6.61 11.09 -13.12
CA TYR A 427 -7.41 10.07 -13.78
C TYR A 427 -8.57 9.63 -12.90
N PHE A 428 -8.30 9.33 -11.61
CA PHE A 428 -9.35 8.95 -10.68
C PHE A 428 -10.43 10.01 -10.54
N SER A 429 -10.03 11.28 -10.37
CA SER A 429 -10.96 12.40 -10.26
C SER A 429 -11.82 12.57 -11.52
N LYS A 430 -11.28 12.31 -12.71
CA LYS A 430 -12.02 12.45 -13.97
C LYS A 430 -13.03 11.31 -14.18
N GLU A 431 -12.62 10.09 -13.88
CA GLU A 431 -13.40 8.89 -14.20
C GLU A 431 -14.40 8.50 -13.11
N PHE A 432 -14.06 8.74 -11.85
CA PHE A 432 -14.82 8.21 -10.71
C PHE A 432 -15.49 9.28 -9.86
N LEU A 433 -15.01 10.53 -9.86
CA LEU A 433 -15.66 11.63 -9.13
C LEU A 433 -16.62 12.38 -10.07
N THR A 434 -17.64 11.70 -10.56
CA THR A 434 -18.57 12.23 -11.58
C THR A 434 -19.67 13.13 -11.03
N THR A 435 -19.79 13.22 -9.70
CA THR A 435 -20.82 14.03 -9.02
C THR A 435 -20.21 14.81 -7.86
N ASP A 436 -20.85 15.91 -7.48
CA ASP A 436 -20.44 16.72 -6.31
C ASP A 436 -20.46 15.90 -5.01
N ILE A 437 -21.38 14.93 -4.89
CA ILE A 437 -21.47 14.05 -3.73
C ILE A 437 -20.19 13.20 -3.61
N LEU A 438 -19.77 12.56 -4.71
CA LEU A 438 -18.55 11.75 -4.72
C LEU A 438 -17.30 12.59 -4.47
N HIS A 439 -17.26 13.82 -4.99
CA HIS A 439 -16.19 14.77 -4.67
C HIS A 439 -16.15 15.11 -3.17
N LYS A 440 -17.30 15.40 -2.55
CA LYS A 440 -17.38 15.70 -1.12
C LYS A 440 -16.98 14.50 -0.26
N ASP A 441 -17.41 13.30 -0.63
CA ASP A 441 -17.06 12.06 0.10
C ASP A 441 -15.57 11.72 -0.02
N TYR A 442 -14.97 11.87 -1.20
CA TYR A 442 -13.53 11.66 -1.37
C TYR A 442 -12.70 12.70 -0.59
N ARG A 443 -13.12 13.96 -0.56
CA ARG A 443 -12.46 14.97 0.29
C ARG A 443 -12.61 14.63 1.77
N ARG A 444 -13.79 14.18 2.21
CA ARG A 444 -14.03 13.72 3.59
C ARG A 444 -13.09 12.58 3.97
N ALA A 445 -12.89 11.62 3.06
CA ALA A 445 -11.94 10.53 3.24
C ALA A 445 -10.51 11.03 3.52
N ILE A 446 -10.05 12.05 2.79
CA ILE A 446 -8.74 12.66 2.97
C ILE A 446 -8.66 13.38 4.32
N VAL A 447 -9.73 14.03 4.78
CA VAL A 447 -9.76 14.63 6.14
C VAL A 447 -9.61 13.55 7.21
N PHE A 448 -10.38 12.46 7.10
CA PHE A 448 -10.29 11.35 8.05
C PHE A 448 -8.90 10.70 8.07
N MET A 449 -8.28 10.53 6.90
CA MET A 449 -6.88 10.09 6.79
C MET A 449 -5.92 11.07 7.45
N GLN A 450 -6.12 12.38 7.24
CA GLN A 450 -5.25 13.39 7.83
C GLN A 450 -5.27 13.34 9.36
N HIS A 451 -6.43 13.07 9.96
CA HIS A 451 -6.64 13.07 11.42
C HIS A 451 -6.58 11.70 12.09
N ASN A 452 -6.32 10.63 11.33
CA ASN A 452 -6.43 9.25 11.82
C ASN A 452 -7.76 9.03 12.56
N VAL A 453 -8.86 9.45 11.93
CA VAL A 453 -10.21 9.30 12.48
C VAL A 453 -10.81 8.00 11.95
N PRO A 454 -11.26 7.09 12.84
CA PRO A 454 -11.99 5.89 12.43
C PRO A 454 -13.28 6.26 11.72
N VAL A 455 -13.55 5.56 10.63
CA VAL A 455 -14.72 5.75 9.78
C VAL A 455 -15.71 4.63 10.04
N THR A 456 -16.75 4.93 10.80
CA THR A 456 -17.82 3.97 11.11
C THR A 456 -18.85 3.82 9.99
N ASP A 457 -18.81 4.68 8.97
CA ASP A 457 -19.75 4.67 7.86
C ASP A 457 -19.23 3.79 6.71
N GLU A 458 -20.08 2.93 6.15
CA GLU A 458 -19.72 2.03 5.04
C GLU A 458 -19.60 2.79 3.71
N SER A 459 -20.16 4.00 3.61
CA SER A 459 -20.28 4.74 2.34
C SER A 459 -19.16 5.75 2.07
N ILE A 460 -17.89 5.42 2.38
CA ILE A 460 -16.77 6.28 1.97
C ILE A 460 -16.19 5.84 0.63
N PHE A 461 -16.21 6.78 -0.31
CA PHE A 461 -15.60 6.58 -1.62
C PHE A 461 -14.09 6.86 -1.56
N LEU A 462 -13.29 5.84 -1.91
CA LEU A 462 -11.83 5.90 -1.86
C LEU A 462 -11.23 5.65 -3.24
N ASN A 463 -10.12 6.33 -3.52
CA ASN A 463 -9.18 5.87 -4.54
C ASN A 463 -8.36 4.73 -3.97
N GLN A 464 -8.81 3.48 -4.13
CA GLN A 464 -8.17 2.28 -3.58
C GLN A 464 -6.76 1.99 -4.15
N LEU A 465 -6.37 2.72 -5.19
CA LEU A 465 -5.01 2.67 -5.72
C LEU A 465 -4.05 3.64 -5.00
N LEU A 466 -4.56 4.51 -4.14
CA LEU A 466 -3.78 5.50 -3.35
C LEU A 466 -4.07 5.42 -1.85
N LEU A 467 -5.29 5.01 -1.46
CA LEU A 467 -5.77 4.94 -0.09
C LEU A 467 -6.35 3.55 0.20
N TYR A 468 -6.41 3.17 1.46
CA TYR A 468 -7.13 1.97 1.90
C TYR A 468 -7.77 2.20 3.27
N LYS A 469 -8.83 1.45 3.58
CA LYS A 469 -9.41 1.37 4.92
C LYS A 469 -8.75 0.22 5.69
N SER A 470 -8.20 0.49 6.86
CA SER A 470 -7.61 -0.51 7.76
C SER A 470 -8.70 -1.29 8.51
N GLN A 471 -8.30 -2.34 9.23
CA GLN A 471 -9.20 -3.09 10.13
C GLN A 471 -9.71 -2.26 11.32
N GLU A 472 -8.98 -1.21 11.69
CA GLU A 472 -9.37 -0.26 12.74
C GLU A 472 -10.23 0.90 12.17
N ASP A 473 -10.79 0.69 10.98
CA ASP A 473 -11.59 1.66 10.25
C ASP A 473 -10.87 2.97 9.90
N LEU A 474 -9.54 3.01 9.96
CA LEU A 474 -8.75 4.18 9.58
C LEU A 474 -8.55 4.23 8.07
N ILE A 475 -8.66 5.42 7.48
CA ILE A 475 -8.22 5.63 6.10
C ILE A 475 -6.73 5.94 6.12
N LEU A 476 -5.95 5.14 5.41
CA LEU A 476 -4.50 5.26 5.37
C LEU A 476 -4.03 5.40 3.91
N PRO A 477 -2.94 6.17 3.67
CA PRO A 477 -2.30 6.19 2.37
C PRO A 477 -1.61 4.85 2.11
N LEU A 478 -1.52 4.42 0.84
CA LEU A 478 -0.73 3.24 0.48
C LEU A 478 0.75 3.41 0.84
N PHE A 479 1.28 4.62 0.76
CA PHE A 479 2.63 4.97 1.18
C PHE A 479 2.68 6.47 1.52
N PRO A 480 3.60 6.93 2.40
CA PRO A 480 3.56 8.26 3.01
C PRO A 480 3.41 9.42 2.03
N LEU A 481 4.10 9.36 0.89
CA LEU A 481 4.10 10.43 -0.11
C LEU A 481 2.68 10.76 -0.65
N VAL A 482 1.77 9.78 -0.69
CA VAL A 482 0.37 10.02 -1.12
C VAL A 482 -0.31 11.03 -0.22
N ARG A 483 -0.13 10.91 1.11
CA ARG A 483 -0.81 11.74 2.10
C ARG A 483 -0.55 13.21 1.83
N ASP A 484 0.71 13.58 1.69
CA ASP A 484 1.11 14.97 1.49
C ASP A 484 0.59 15.54 0.17
N ILE A 485 0.57 14.73 -0.89
CA ILE A 485 0.08 15.15 -2.21
C ILE A 485 -1.44 15.38 -2.18
N LEU A 486 -2.19 14.43 -1.62
CA LEU A 486 -3.65 14.54 -1.52
C LEU A 486 -4.08 15.67 -0.59
N ILE A 487 -3.44 15.80 0.59
CA ILE A 487 -3.70 16.93 1.49
C ILE A 487 -3.41 18.25 0.76
N LYS A 488 -2.24 18.39 0.12
CA LYS A 488 -1.91 19.62 -0.60
C LYS A 488 -2.93 19.96 -1.70
N ARG A 489 -3.46 18.95 -2.40
CA ARG A 489 -4.40 19.15 -3.51
C ARG A 489 -5.82 19.46 -3.05
N TYR A 490 -6.32 18.77 -2.02
CA TYR A 490 -7.74 18.80 -1.64
C TYR A 490 -8.00 19.61 -0.36
N MET A 491 -6.97 19.89 0.44
CA MET A 491 -7.04 20.70 1.67
C MET A 491 -6.37 22.07 1.53
N THR A 492 -5.90 22.45 0.33
CA THR A 492 -5.59 23.88 0.07
C THR A 492 -6.88 24.69 0.16
N PRO A 493 -6.83 25.95 0.64
CA PRO A 493 -7.91 26.62 1.34
C PRO A 493 -9.03 27.05 0.39
N THR A 494 -9.85 26.10 -0.05
CA THR A 494 -11.26 26.41 -0.28
C THR A 494 -11.95 26.27 1.07
N HIS A 495 -11.79 27.32 1.89
CA HIS A 495 -12.31 27.49 3.25
C HIS A 495 -13.73 26.93 3.42
N LEU A 496 -14.58 27.08 2.38
CA LEU A 496 -15.93 26.54 2.32
C LEU A 496 -16.06 25.02 2.60
N VAL A 497 -15.18 24.18 2.05
CA VAL A 497 -15.36 22.71 2.14
C VAL A 497 -14.88 22.16 3.47
N VAL A 498 -13.79 22.71 3.99
CA VAL A 498 -13.27 22.40 5.32
C VAL A 498 -14.29 22.83 6.39
N GLN A 499 -14.90 24.01 6.21
CA GLN A 499 -15.99 24.46 7.07
C GLN A 499 -17.24 23.58 7.00
N GLU A 500 -17.71 23.17 5.81
CA GLU A 500 -18.85 22.25 5.67
C GLU A 500 -18.61 20.92 6.39
N PHE A 501 -17.38 20.39 6.33
CA PHE A 501 -17.01 19.17 7.05
C PHE A 501 -17.07 19.37 8.57
N TYR A 502 -16.40 20.40 9.10
CA TYR A 502 -16.42 20.70 10.53
C TYR A 502 -17.85 20.94 11.04
N GLN A 503 -18.65 21.68 10.29
CA GLN A 503 -20.08 21.89 10.58
C GLN A 503 -20.83 20.56 10.63
N SER A 504 -20.60 19.63 9.71
CA SER A 504 -21.27 18.33 9.67
C SER A 504 -20.91 17.45 10.87
N VAL A 505 -19.65 17.52 11.33
CA VAL A 505 -19.19 16.82 12.54
C VAL A 505 -19.80 17.43 13.80
N PHE A 506 -19.76 18.76 13.93
CA PHE A 506 -20.24 19.44 15.14
C PHE A 506 -21.77 19.49 15.24
N SER A 507 -22.48 19.48 14.13
CA SER A 507 -23.94 19.33 14.08
C SER A 507 -24.42 17.88 14.23
N LYS A 508 -23.50 16.92 14.45
CA LYS A 508 -23.79 15.48 14.58
C LYS A 508 -24.50 14.87 13.35
N LYS A 509 -24.34 15.47 12.17
CA LYS A 509 -24.79 14.88 10.90
C LYS A 509 -23.95 13.65 10.53
N ILE A 510 -22.71 13.59 11.02
CA ILE A 510 -21.83 12.42 10.91
C ILE A 510 -21.72 11.81 12.31
N SER A 511 -22.04 10.52 12.43
CA SER A 511 -21.85 9.78 13.67
C SER A 511 -20.36 9.45 13.85
N LEU A 512 -19.75 9.95 14.93
CA LEU A 512 -18.35 9.73 15.27
C LEU A 512 -18.20 9.44 16.76
N THR A 513 -17.15 8.70 17.13
CA THR A 513 -16.80 8.51 18.54
C THR A 513 -16.42 9.83 19.19
N LYS A 514 -16.46 9.91 20.53
CA LYS A 514 -15.98 11.10 21.24
C LYS A 514 -14.54 11.39 20.81
N ASP A 515 -13.59 10.47 20.95
CA ASP A 515 -12.19 10.66 20.54
C ASP A 515 -12.04 11.28 19.14
N ALA A 516 -12.76 10.74 18.14
CA ALA A 516 -12.76 11.25 16.76
C ALA A 516 -13.21 12.71 16.65
N VAL A 517 -14.30 13.09 17.34
CA VAL A 517 -14.78 14.48 17.40
C VAL A 517 -13.71 15.39 18.04
N GLY A 518 -12.96 14.87 19.00
CA GLY A 518 -11.91 15.60 19.72
C GLY A 518 -10.75 15.96 18.80
N ARG A 519 -10.26 14.98 18.04
CA ARG A 519 -9.18 15.18 17.05
C ARG A 519 -9.57 16.14 15.94
N ILE A 520 -10.82 16.08 15.49
CA ILE A 520 -11.35 16.99 14.47
C ILE A 520 -11.45 18.43 15.03
N LEU A 521 -11.88 18.59 16.28
CA LEU A 521 -11.93 19.88 16.96
C LEU A 521 -10.53 20.47 17.18
N GLU A 522 -9.58 19.65 17.60
CA GLU A 522 -8.17 20.01 17.73
C GLU A 522 -7.65 20.59 16.42
N LYS A 523 -7.85 19.88 15.30
CA LYS A 523 -7.45 20.38 13.99
C LYS A 523 -8.14 21.69 13.64
N TYR A 524 -9.47 21.76 13.81
CA TYR A 524 -10.22 22.97 13.47
C TYR A 524 -9.64 24.21 14.16
N LEU A 525 -9.29 24.09 15.45
CA LEU A 525 -8.69 25.17 16.22
C LEU A 525 -7.30 25.52 15.72
N ILE A 526 -6.46 24.52 15.41
CA ILE A 526 -5.13 24.73 14.84
C ILE A 526 -5.21 25.39 13.46
N ASP A 527 -6.12 24.97 12.59
CA ASP A 527 -6.31 25.57 11.27
C ASP A 527 -6.78 27.02 11.38
N THR A 528 -7.77 27.28 12.26
CA THR A 528 -8.27 28.63 12.53
C THR A 528 -7.14 29.53 13.04
N LEU A 529 -6.28 29.00 13.92
CA LEU A 529 -5.09 29.67 14.42
C LEU A 529 -4.10 30.04 13.31
N LEU A 530 -3.81 29.09 12.43
CA LEU A 530 -2.85 29.25 11.35
C LEU A 530 -3.35 30.20 10.25
N GLU A 531 -4.64 30.12 9.91
CA GLU A 531 -5.24 30.95 8.85
C GLU A 531 -5.41 32.40 9.26
N HIS A 532 -5.79 32.64 10.52
CA HIS A 532 -6.16 33.98 10.95
C HIS A 532 -5.11 34.66 11.83
N ASN A 533 -4.12 33.95 12.38
CA ASN A 533 -3.27 34.44 13.48
C ASN A 533 -4.10 34.96 14.67
N LEU A 534 -5.33 34.46 14.85
CA LEU A 534 -6.29 34.95 15.83
C LEU A 534 -6.61 33.86 16.85
N LEU A 535 -6.16 34.05 18.08
CA LEU A 535 -6.88 33.57 19.25
C LEU A 535 -7.29 34.81 20.04
N GLN A 536 -8.57 34.94 20.33
CA GLN A 536 -9.05 35.91 21.30
C GLN A 536 -9.72 35.18 22.44
N VAL A 537 -9.26 35.55 23.63
CA VAL A 537 -9.70 34.93 24.87
C VAL A 537 -9.95 36.07 25.84
N GLN A 538 -11.22 36.43 26.09
CA GLN A 538 -11.51 37.40 27.15
C GLN A 538 -11.61 36.65 28.49
N PRO A 539 -10.78 37.02 29.49
CA PRO A 539 -10.91 36.50 30.83
C PRO A 539 -12.22 36.96 31.46
N SER A 540 -13.10 36.02 31.78
CA SER A 540 -14.11 36.23 32.81
C SER A 540 -13.68 35.45 34.05
N GLN A 541 -13.26 36.15 35.10
CA GLN A 541 -12.94 35.48 36.36
C GLN A 541 -14.24 34.86 36.91
N VAL A 542 -14.28 33.52 37.01
CA VAL A 542 -15.35 32.82 37.73
C VAL A 542 -14.71 32.29 39.00
N THR A 543 -14.55 33.18 39.98
CA THR A 543 -14.27 32.76 41.35
C THR A 543 -15.56 32.21 41.94
N GLU A 544 -15.79 30.91 41.81
CA GLU A 544 -16.64 30.19 42.75
C GLU A 544 -15.72 29.54 43.78
N THR A 545 -15.85 29.95 45.04
CA THR A 545 -15.26 29.24 46.17
C THR A 545 -15.95 27.87 46.27
N ASP A 546 -15.29 26.82 45.78
CA ASP A 546 -15.55 25.46 46.25
C ASP A 546 -14.84 25.33 47.61
N ASP A 547 -15.55 24.80 48.61
CA ASP A 547 -15.09 24.68 50.01
C ASP A 547 -13.86 23.76 50.17
N ARG A 548 -13.35 23.21 49.07
CA ARG A 548 -12.14 22.39 48.98
C ARG A 548 -10.96 23.26 48.53
N LYS A 549 -10.15 23.67 49.51
CA LYS A 549 -8.89 24.42 49.39
C LYS A 549 -8.20 24.33 48.01
N GLY A 550 -8.06 25.49 47.34
CA GLY A 550 -6.95 25.75 46.41
C GLY A 550 -7.23 25.70 44.90
N VAL A 551 -8.49 25.82 44.47
CA VAL A 551 -8.82 25.80 43.03
C VAL A 551 -9.23 27.20 42.57
N THR A 552 -8.39 27.83 41.73
CA THR A 552 -8.77 29.04 40.99
C THR A 552 -9.16 28.63 39.57
N CYS A 553 -10.45 28.63 39.26
CA CYS A 553 -10.95 28.42 37.90
C CYS A 553 -11.09 29.77 37.18
N TYR A 554 -10.54 29.88 35.99
CA TYR A 554 -10.78 31.01 35.09
C TYR A 554 -11.60 30.50 33.91
N LYS A 555 -12.81 31.05 33.73
CA LYS A 555 -13.65 30.77 32.57
C LYS A 555 -13.34 31.82 31.52
N PHE A 556 -12.77 31.41 30.40
CA PHE A 556 -12.58 32.35 29.31
C PHE A 556 -13.62 32.11 28.23
N THR A 557 -14.25 33.20 27.78
CA THR A 557 -15.18 33.18 26.66
C THR A 557 -14.45 33.71 25.43
N LEU A 558 -14.57 33.01 24.30
CA LEU A 558 -14.12 33.52 23.01
C LEU A 558 -14.99 34.74 22.63
N CYS A 559 -14.35 35.91 22.47
CA CYS A 559 -15.01 37.18 22.14
C CYS A 559 -14.61 37.68 20.74
N SER A 560 -15.26 38.75 20.25
CA SER A 560 -15.24 39.26 18.85
C SER A 560 -14.32 40.46 18.58
N GLN A 561 -13.30 40.70 19.40
CA GLN A 561 -12.28 41.77 19.32
C GLN A 561 -10.81 41.32 19.59
N VAL A 562 -10.00 41.09 18.57
CA VAL A 562 -8.59 40.65 18.62
C VAL A 562 -7.78 41.06 19.89
N VAL A 563 -7.25 40.10 20.66
CA VAL A 563 -6.37 40.37 21.85
C VAL A 563 -4.93 39.87 21.71
N PHE A 564 -4.59 39.03 20.73
CA PHE A 564 -3.20 38.62 20.48
C PHE A 564 -2.77 38.99 19.06
N ALA A 565 -2.48 40.28 18.83
CA ALA A 565 -1.74 40.72 17.66
C ALA A 565 -0.25 40.78 18.04
N TRP A 566 0.50 39.73 17.73
CA TRP A 566 1.95 39.74 17.82
C TRP A 566 2.49 39.24 16.48
N ASP A 567 3.64 39.77 16.05
CA ASP A 567 4.46 39.16 14.99
C ASP A 567 4.98 37.79 15.49
N ILE A 568 4.10 36.79 15.48
CA ILE A 568 4.38 35.44 15.97
C ILE A 568 5.03 34.64 14.85
N VAL A 569 6.19 34.05 15.14
CA VAL A 569 6.80 33.09 14.23
C VAL A 569 6.17 31.72 14.47
N GLN A 570 5.71 31.09 13.39
CA GLN A 570 5.07 29.79 13.44
C GLN A 570 6.10 28.67 13.22
N TYR A 571 6.09 27.68 14.10
CA TYR A 571 6.93 26.48 14.01
C TYR A 571 6.08 25.22 14.03
N ILE A 572 6.25 24.37 13.01
CA ILE A 572 5.66 23.03 12.95
C ILE A 572 6.77 22.01 13.15
N VAL A 573 6.89 21.48 14.36
CA VAL A 573 8.05 20.68 14.80
C VAL A 573 7.70 19.21 14.95
N ALA A 574 8.66 18.33 14.65
CA ALA A 574 8.55 16.94 15.08
C ALA A 574 8.62 16.88 16.61
N GLN A 575 7.97 15.86 17.21
CA GLN A 575 7.71 15.77 18.65
C GLN A 575 8.96 15.94 19.55
N ASN A 576 10.16 15.72 19.01
CA ASN A 576 11.43 15.80 19.75
C ASN A 576 12.44 16.77 19.13
N ASP A 577 12.08 17.52 18.08
CA ASP A 577 13.01 18.38 17.36
C ASP A 577 12.65 19.86 17.50
N LEU A 578 13.10 20.42 18.62
CA LEU A 578 12.98 21.84 18.96
C LEU A 578 14.16 22.68 18.43
N SER A 579 15.11 22.07 17.69
CA SER A 579 16.37 22.72 17.27
C SER A 579 16.16 23.89 16.30
N GLN A 580 15.06 23.86 15.57
CA GLN A 580 14.69 24.83 14.55
C GLN A 580 14.01 26.10 15.10
N ILE A 581 13.71 26.17 16.40
CA ILE A 581 12.93 27.26 17.00
C ILE A 581 13.85 28.42 17.43
N ASP A 582 13.55 29.62 16.94
CA ASP A 582 14.18 30.86 17.41
C ASP A 582 13.47 31.34 18.68
N TRP A 583 14.03 30.96 19.84
CA TRP A 583 13.48 31.32 21.15
C TRP A 583 13.59 32.82 21.49
N SER A 584 14.22 33.65 20.65
CA SER A 584 14.24 35.10 20.85
C SER A 584 12.92 35.77 20.44
N LYS A 585 12.04 35.05 19.73
CA LYS A 585 10.80 35.59 19.17
C LYS A 585 9.55 34.95 19.79
N PRO A 586 8.44 35.70 19.91
CA PRO A 586 7.13 35.11 20.20
C PRO A 586 6.82 34.01 19.20
N SER A 587 6.47 32.83 19.68
CA SER A 587 6.38 31.65 18.81
C SER A 587 5.12 30.82 19.09
N LEU A 588 4.43 30.44 18.02
CA LEU A 588 3.40 29.40 18.02
C LEU A 588 4.06 28.09 17.61
N ILE A 589 3.96 27.07 18.46
CA ILE A 589 4.66 25.79 18.27
C ILE A 589 3.62 24.69 18.20
N ILE A 590 3.52 24.05 17.04
CA ILE A 590 2.58 22.97 16.75
C ILE A 590 3.38 21.68 16.54
N LEU A 591 3.04 20.63 17.27
CA LEU A 591 3.68 19.33 17.10
C LEU A 591 3.10 18.61 15.87
N ARG A 592 3.95 17.97 15.06
CA ARG A 592 3.49 17.16 13.90
C ARG A 592 2.75 15.88 14.30
N ALA A 593 2.96 15.39 15.51
CA ALA A 593 2.32 14.18 15.99
C ALA A 593 0.90 14.54 16.47
N TYR A 594 -0.12 14.10 15.72
CA TYR A 594 -1.51 14.20 16.14
C TYR A 594 -1.74 13.32 17.37
N ASN A 595 -2.53 13.81 18.34
CA ASN A 595 -2.94 13.10 19.56
C ASN A 595 -1.85 12.92 20.63
N TYR A 596 -1.18 14.02 21.01
CA TYR A 596 -0.30 14.00 22.17
C TYR A 596 -1.15 14.02 23.45
N LYS A 597 -0.97 13.04 24.34
CA LYS A 597 -1.79 12.89 25.55
C LYS A 597 -1.67 14.05 26.56
N VAL A 598 -0.76 14.99 26.32
CA VAL A 598 -0.32 15.97 27.32
C VAL A 598 -0.67 17.41 26.94
N ALA A 599 -0.40 17.82 25.70
CA ALA A 599 -0.72 19.14 25.15
C ALA A 599 -0.69 19.08 23.62
N ASP A 600 -1.62 19.77 22.97
CA ASP A 600 -1.82 19.79 21.51
C ASP A 600 -0.98 20.88 20.81
N TRP A 601 -0.84 22.06 21.42
CA TRP A 601 0.05 23.13 20.94
C TRP A 601 0.58 24.02 22.05
N PHE A 602 1.57 24.85 21.71
CA PHE A 602 2.24 25.73 22.66
C PHE A 602 2.38 27.16 22.13
N PHE A 603 2.39 28.10 23.08
CA PHE A 603 2.76 29.49 22.84
C PHE A 603 3.95 29.87 23.71
N TRP A 604 4.98 30.43 23.09
CA TRP A 604 6.17 30.95 23.75
C TRP A 604 6.18 32.47 23.73
N ASN A 605 6.36 33.08 24.90
CA ASN A 605 6.58 34.51 25.05
C ASN A 605 7.99 34.77 25.62
N PRO A 606 8.94 35.29 24.83
CA PRO A 606 10.31 35.53 25.28
C PRO A 606 10.40 36.66 26.31
N SER A 607 9.58 37.71 26.19
CA SER A 607 9.61 38.89 27.07
C SER A 607 9.26 38.54 28.52
N SER A 608 8.28 37.64 28.70
CA SER A 608 7.86 37.17 30.03
C SER A 608 8.44 35.80 30.41
N LYS A 609 9.25 35.19 29.53
CA LYS A 609 9.73 33.81 29.64
C LYS A 609 8.62 32.82 30.01
N THR A 610 7.45 32.98 29.40
CA THR A 610 6.26 32.18 29.71
C THR A 610 5.96 31.19 28.59
N LEU A 611 5.78 29.91 28.94
CA LEU A 611 5.32 28.86 28.04
C LEU A 611 3.86 28.51 28.35
N SER A 612 2.97 28.65 27.36
CA SER A 612 1.56 28.25 27.51
C SER A 612 1.32 26.96 26.72
N ALA A 613 0.85 25.91 27.39
CA ALA A 613 0.50 24.62 26.81
C ALA A 613 -1.02 24.48 26.74
N PHE A 614 -1.55 24.09 25.58
CA PHE A 614 -2.98 23.99 25.33
C PHE A 614 -3.40 22.54 25.10
N GLN A 615 -4.52 22.12 25.68
CA GLN A 615 -5.11 20.80 25.45
C GLN A 615 -6.62 20.90 25.21
N VAL A 616 -7.07 20.43 24.06
CA VAL A 616 -8.46 20.28 23.69
C VAL A 616 -9.01 19.00 24.32
N THR A 617 -10.14 19.11 25.00
CA THR A 617 -10.86 17.94 25.52
C THR A 617 -12.37 18.11 25.43
N ILE A 618 -13.01 17.03 24.98
CA ILE A 618 -14.47 16.92 24.82
C ILE A 618 -15.05 15.82 25.74
N GLY A 619 -14.19 15.21 26.56
CA GLY A 619 -14.55 14.13 27.47
C GLY A 619 -14.81 14.66 28.87
N SER A 620 -15.76 14.04 29.58
CA SER A 620 -16.04 14.36 30.97
C SER A 620 -14.97 13.84 31.94
N LYS A 621 -13.90 13.16 31.48
CA LYS A 621 -12.78 12.62 32.27
C LYS A 621 -11.43 12.79 31.56
N HIS A 622 -10.50 13.54 32.15
CA HIS A 622 -9.13 13.70 31.65
C HIS A 622 -8.22 14.13 32.81
N ALA A 623 -7.02 13.55 32.89
CA ALA A 623 -5.95 13.98 33.78
C ALA A 623 -4.80 14.48 32.91
N SER A 624 -4.37 15.73 33.10
CA SER A 624 -3.15 16.24 32.45
C SER A 624 -1.94 15.76 33.23
N LYS A 625 -0.95 15.24 32.52
CA LYS A 625 0.38 14.90 33.06
C LYS A 625 1.45 15.93 32.67
N TRP A 626 1.05 17.15 32.31
CA TRP A 626 1.98 18.18 31.80
C TRP A 626 3.15 18.44 32.75
N ALA A 627 2.87 18.62 34.04
CA ALA A 627 3.89 18.88 35.05
C ALA A 627 4.98 17.79 35.12
N GLU A 628 4.62 16.52 34.89
CA GLU A 628 5.50 15.35 34.95
C GLU A 628 5.99 14.90 33.56
N SER A 629 5.65 15.64 32.50
CA SER A 629 5.94 15.19 31.14
C SER A 629 7.40 15.39 30.76
N GLY A 630 7.96 14.39 30.06
CA GLY A 630 9.29 14.53 29.43
C GLY A 630 9.34 15.68 28.42
N LEU A 631 8.21 15.99 27.76
CA LEU A 631 8.09 17.11 26.84
C LEU A 631 8.28 18.46 27.56
N ARG A 632 7.63 18.68 28.71
CA ARG A 632 7.85 19.89 29.53
C ARG A 632 9.32 20.04 29.90
N THR A 633 9.99 18.94 30.25
CA THR A 633 11.43 18.93 30.57
C THR A 633 12.28 19.33 29.37
N GLN A 634 11.95 18.86 28.17
CA GLN A 634 12.64 19.28 26.94
C GLN A 634 12.45 20.78 26.68
N PHE A 635 11.23 21.31 26.78
CA PHE A 635 10.98 22.74 26.65
C PHE A 635 11.76 23.56 27.69
N GLN A 636 11.81 23.11 28.95
CA GLN A 636 12.58 23.77 30.00
C GLN A 636 14.08 23.83 29.65
N ASN A 637 14.61 22.77 29.04
CA ASN A 637 16.00 22.69 28.60
C ASN A 637 16.28 23.53 27.34
N SER A 638 15.28 23.71 26.48
CA SER A 638 15.43 24.43 25.21
C SER A 638 15.21 25.94 25.32
N CYS A 639 14.19 26.39 26.04
CA CYS A 639 13.82 27.82 26.10
C CYS A 639 13.96 28.46 27.48
N HIS A 640 14.25 27.66 28.52
CA HIS A 640 14.46 28.12 29.89
C HIS A 640 13.33 29.05 30.40
N PHE A 641 12.08 28.64 30.18
CA PHE A 641 10.92 29.36 30.70
C PHE A 641 10.98 29.47 32.24
N THR A 642 10.47 30.57 32.78
CA THR A 642 10.37 30.80 34.24
C THR A 642 8.95 30.59 34.76
N LYS A 643 7.97 30.57 33.85
CA LYS A 643 6.56 30.31 34.12
C LYS A 643 5.99 29.42 33.03
N ASP A 644 5.25 28.39 33.42
CA ASP A 644 4.39 27.65 32.50
C ASP A 644 2.91 27.73 32.88
N ILE A 645 2.07 27.76 31.86
CA ILE A 645 0.62 27.87 31.98
C ILE A 645 0.02 26.69 31.24
N PHE A 646 -0.91 25.98 31.86
CA PHE A 646 -1.65 24.89 31.21
C PHE A 646 -3.11 25.29 31.01
N VAL A 647 -3.57 25.22 29.76
CA VAL A 647 -4.89 25.69 29.32
C VAL A 647 -5.68 24.53 28.72
N TRP A 648 -6.83 24.25 29.29
CA TRP A 648 -7.82 23.35 28.69
C TRP A 648 -8.77 24.10 27.78
N ILE A 649 -9.09 23.51 26.64
CA ILE A 649 -10.18 23.95 25.78
C ILE A 649 -11.28 22.90 25.87
N VAL A 650 -12.43 23.30 26.42
CA VAL A 650 -13.54 22.42 26.79
C VAL A 650 -14.85 22.86 26.14
N LYS A 651 -15.83 21.95 26.05
CA LYS A 651 -17.20 22.31 25.66
C LYS A 651 -17.93 23.04 26.78
N ASN A 652 -18.95 23.83 26.43
CA ASN A 652 -19.81 24.54 27.38
C ASN A 652 -20.47 23.66 28.46
N ASP A 653 -20.74 22.38 28.16
CA ASP A 653 -21.36 21.41 29.06
C ASP A 653 -20.35 20.68 29.97
N PHE A 654 -19.09 21.13 30.00
CA PHE A 654 -18.05 20.53 30.82
C PHE A 654 -18.26 20.79 32.32
N ASP A 655 -18.54 19.73 33.08
CA ASP A 655 -18.69 19.78 34.53
C ASP A 655 -17.32 19.80 35.23
N TYR A 656 -16.88 21.00 35.62
CA TYR A 656 -15.63 21.22 36.36
C TYR A 656 -15.69 20.71 37.82
N LYS A 657 -16.89 20.46 38.37
CA LYS A 657 -17.09 20.08 39.79
C LYS A 657 -16.76 18.61 40.06
N GLN A 658 -16.65 17.79 39.03
CA GLN A 658 -16.37 16.35 39.17
C GLN A 658 -14.86 16.02 39.28
N LYS A 659 -13.96 17.00 39.37
CA LYS A 659 -12.51 16.76 39.18
C LYS A 659 -11.58 17.64 40.00
N HIS A 660 -10.40 17.08 40.31
CA HIS A 660 -9.28 17.79 40.92
C HIS A 660 -8.46 18.51 39.85
N PHE A 661 -8.65 19.83 39.71
CA PHE A 661 -7.82 20.69 38.87
C PHE A 661 -7.09 21.70 39.75
N ILE A 662 -5.76 21.61 39.82
CA ILE A 662 -4.93 22.54 40.60
C ILE A 662 -4.21 23.46 39.62
N ASN A 663 -4.42 24.77 39.72
CA ASN A 663 -3.74 25.81 38.91
C ASN A 663 -3.88 25.63 37.37
N GLN A 664 -5.08 25.31 36.87
CA GLN A 664 -5.33 25.12 35.44
C GLN A 664 -6.38 26.08 34.91
N TYR A 665 -6.19 26.52 33.67
CA TYR A 665 -7.04 27.50 32.98
C TYR A 665 -8.01 26.79 32.04
N PHE A 666 -9.25 27.30 31.89
CA PHE A 666 -10.28 26.67 31.04
C PHE A 666 -10.89 27.68 30.06
N ILE A 667 -10.77 27.40 28.78
CA ILE A 667 -11.47 28.12 27.72
C ILE A 667 -12.68 27.27 27.33
N THR A 668 -13.88 27.82 27.45
CA THR A 668 -15.10 27.15 26.99
C THR A 668 -15.40 27.56 25.56
N ILE A 669 -15.56 26.58 24.67
CA ILE A 669 -16.06 26.83 23.32
C ILE A 669 -17.61 26.85 23.40
N PRO A 670 -18.26 27.93 22.90
CA PRO A 670 -19.71 27.96 22.73
C PRO A 670 -20.21 26.70 22.02
N GLU A 671 -21.45 26.27 22.25
CA GLU A 671 -22.03 25.15 21.50
C GLU A 671 -21.79 25.33 20.00
N LEU A 672 -20.92 24.47 19.44
CA LEU A 672 -20.54 24.43 18.02
C LEU A 672 -21.75 24.13 17.10
N ALA A 673 -22.94 23.92 17.67
CA ALA A 673 -24.15 23.46 17.02
C ALA A 673 -24.92 24.57 16.27
N ASN A 674 -24.66 25.86 16.54
CA ASN A 674 -25.41 26.95 15.93
C ASN A 674 -24.50 27.87 15.12
N ASN A 675 -24.52 27.74 13.79
CA ASN A 675 -24.25 28.66 12.65
C ASN A 675 -23.48 30.00 12.82
N ARG A 676 -22.90 30.32 13.97
CA ARG A 676 -22.48 31.68 14.36
C ARG A 676 -20.99 31.82 14.61
N ILE A 677 -20.19 30.75 14.54
CA ILE A 677 -18.73 30.91 14.42
C ILE A 677 -18.37 31.40 13.01
N ALA A 678 -19.15 31.01 11.98
CA ALA A 678 -19.00 31.52 10.62
C ALA A 678 -19.25 33.04 10.49
N LEU A 679 -20.07 33.63 11.37
CA LEU A 679 -20.28 35.09 11.42
C LEU A 679 -19.22 35.82 12.26
N PHE A 680 -18.45 35.10 13.08
CA PHE A 680 -17.56 35.70 14.08
C PHE A 680 -16.22 36.13 13.51
N LEU A 681 -15.83 35.59 12.34
CA LEU A 681 -14.55 35.87 11.68
C LEU A 681 -14.63 36.92 10.57
N HIS A 682 -15.82 37.45 10.25
CA HIS A 682 -16.00 38.34 9.09
C HIS A 682 -16.04 39.85 9.40
N LEU A 683 -15.97 40.26 10.68
CA LEU A 683 -16.14 41.66 11.10
C LEU A 683 -15.09 42.09 12.11
N VAL A 684 -13.92 42.58 11.66
CA VAL A 684 -13.18 43.63 12.38
C VAL A 684 -12.27 44.42 11.41
N THR A 685 -12.63 45.67 11.13
CA THR A 685 -11.68 46.75 10.85
C THR A 685 -11.79 47.81 11.94
N TRP A 686 -10.63 48.25 12.43
CA TRP A 686 -10.34 49.57 13.03
C TRP A 686 -10.88 49.91 14.44
N TRP A 687 -9.98 49.87 15.45
CA TRP A 687 -9.53 50.98 16.35
C TRP A 687 -9.02 50.53 17.74
N HIS A 688 -8.35 51.48 18.41
CA HIS A 688 -7.20 51.39 19.32
C HIS A 688 -7.46 51.23 20.85
N LEU A 689 -6.38 50.76 21.50
CA LEU A 689 -5.74 51.13 22.78
C LEU A 689 -6.16 50.56 24.16
N ASP A 690 -5.09 50.26 24.90
CA ASP A 690 -4.83 50.38 26.34
C ASP A 690 -5.70 49.68 27.38
N PHE A 691 -5.21 48.56 27.94
CA PHE A 691 -5.14 48.39 29.40
C PHE A 691 -4.29 47.18 29.82
N LEU A 692 -3.14 47.42 30.46
CA LEU A 692 -2.51 46.50 31.42
C LEU A 692 -1.43 47.27 32.21
N ILE A 693 -1.86 48.08 33.18
CA ILE A 693 -1.23 48.26 34.51
C ILE A 693 -2.31 48.91 35.39
N GLY A 694 -2.53 48.32 36.56
CA GLY A 694 -3.71 48.56 37.38
C GLY A 694 -3.93 50.00 37.84
N LYS A 695 -5.19 50.42 37.80
CA LYS A 695 -5.88 51.29 38.75
C LYS A 695 -7.39 51.14 38.52
N SER A 696 -8.16 50.97 39.59
CA SER A 696 -9.62 50.97 39.53
C SER A 696 -10.12 52.37 39.19
N ILE A 697 -11.05 52.48 38.24
CA ILE A 697 -11.91 53.66 38.10
C ILE A 697 -13.33 53.14 37.86
N ASP A 698 -14.23 53.49 38.80
CA ASP A 698 -15.68 53.38 38.61
C ASP A 698 -16.13 54.40 37.56
N VAL A 699 -16.88 53.93 36.55
CA VAL A 699 -17.59 54.83 35.62
C VAL A 699 -19.02 54.32 35.46
N HIS A 700 -19.96 55.09 36.02
CA HIS A 700 -21.38 55.01 35.68
C HIS A 700 -21.61 55.48 34.25
N VAL A 701 -22.34 54.70 33.45
CA VAL A 701 -22.88 55.17 32.16
C VAL A 701 -24.41 55.18 32.24
N VAL A 702 -24.95 56.40 32.18
CA VAL A 702 -26.35 56.73 31.92
C VAL A 702 -26.50 56.99 30.43
N GLY A 703 -27.54 56.47 29.77
CA GLY A 703 -27.95 56.94 28.45
C GLY A 703 -28.68 55.90 27.59
N GLU A 704 -30.00 56.02 27.53
CA GLU A 704 -30.88 55.43 26.52
C GLU A 704 -30.55 55.91 25.10
N LEU A 705 -30.86 55.11 24.07
CA LEU A 705 -31.31 55.63 22.78
C LEU A 705 -32.22 54.64 22.05
N ARG A 706 -33.38 55.17 21.62
CA ARG A 706 -34.56 54.54 21.04
C ARG A 706 -34.46 54.34 19.52
N GLU A 707 -35.20 53.33 19.06
CA GLU A 707 -36.07 53.16 17.86
C GLU A 707 -35.87 53.90 16.51
N CYS A 708 -36.36 53.19 15.48
CA CYS A 708 -36.78 53.57 14.11
C CYS A 708 -35.66 53.46 13.05
N VAL A 709 -35.84 52.85 11.86
CA VAL A 709 -36.95 52.91 10.89
C VAL A 709 -36.96 51.65 9.99
N ALA A 710 -38.15 51.19 9.60
CA ALA A 710 -38.43 50.18 8.57
C ALA A 710 -38.53 50.80 7.16
N PHE A 711 -38.30 50.05 6.08
CA PHE A 711 -39.12 50.13 4.84
C PHE A 711 -38.92 48.92 3.90
N ASP A 712 -40.05 48.47 3.37
CA ASP A 712 -40.29 47.39 2.40
C ASP A 712 -39.78 47.67 0.97
N GLY A 713 -39.53 46.58 0.24
CA GLY A 713 -40.08 46.29 -1.09
C GLY A 713 -39.55 47.05 -2.31
N THR A 714 -38.78 46.37 -3.17
CA THR A 714 -39.23 45.82 -4.48
C THR A 714 -38.18 44.88 -5.05
#